data_AF-A0AAE1C742-F1
#
_entry.id   AF-A0AAE1C742-F1
#
_cell.length_a   1.000
_cell.length_b   1.000
_cell.length_c   1.000
_cell.angle_alpha   90.00
_cell.angle_beta   90.00
_cell.angle_gamma   90.00
#
_symmetry.space_group_name_H-M   'P 1'
#
loop_
_entity.id
_entity.type
_entity.pdbx_description
1 polymer ?
#
loop_
_entity_poly.entity_id
_entity_poly.type
_entity_poly.pdbx_seq_one_letter_code
_entity_poly.pdbx_strand_id
1 'polypeptide(L)'
;MDLEKSWTSWLRKASQPTAGAGASAKPQKPLLCSLCRQQIQNGPDFDVFKNHIATAHAGALAQKTTEEEKTEWIKSLWEAAQLPAERQDLSSGKRSPEAVSDESLKREGSRSQSPPKRSKATRPTSTSTSNPAKDEFSRGPAPKGRLWSADDSAKPRPQSYDKSNVATNHRLRVSSGKPQRQGHQPQPSAHRTSSQPQVEEDAIELIKQPETRPISQEQLVIEVKGIYACLLMVESKCIEVDNAQNAQNDPNNKLNNEQWQALIALHQTLLHEHYDFFMASQHPSASPALRRLALKYAMPARVWRHGIHSFLELLRHRLPASLEHMLNFIYLAYSMMALLYETVPAFEDMWIECLGDLGRYRMAIEDDDIRDREVWTAVSRHWYSKASDKAPTTGRFYHHLAILARPTSLQQLFYYTKSLCVTIPFGSARESIMTLFEPIMGPTSNQQSRLAPTELAFVRTHGIMFSKKSTEKLESSMDEFLGFLDNHIGRSTRRWLEPGYCIGISNCCVIVGYGNENNPILNAIRQIRVDEPQDQLMVGSEIDESTLNDLSNALKLANRTHNVVLRRFGDPNILPYLHVTLAFIYHLSSSPEAMAYLAPDFPWKLTAVMLNTFIRSFHSHSRIESQRFPQSENVQVRRPLPEDYAMRGLLWVDKYFPADWFSNDNIDDDEKYFEVASMSEERKERVLYLGCRIAAQDGKWLCYDSNSHQFSVSPQYDIELDTVALSSVDSTERGA
;
A
#
# COMPACT_ATOMS: atom_id res chain seq x y z
N MET A 1 -40.20 16.08 -2.01
CA MET A 1 -40.40 17.52 -1.74
C MET A 1 -40.48 17.90 -0.25
N ASP A 2 -40.79 16.98 0.69
CA ASP A 2 -40.78 17.30 2.14
C ASP A 2 -39.54 16.80 2.92
N LEU A 3 -38.70 15.94 2.33
CA LEU A 3 -37.41 15.52 2.91
C LEU A 3 -36.30 16.57 2.73
N GLU A 4 -36.24 17.26 1.59
CA GLU A 4 -35.28 18.35 1.33
C GLU A 4 -35.49 19.57 2.25
N LYS A 5 -36.74 19.87 2.63
CA LYS A 5 -37.06 20.98 3.53
C LYS A 5 -36.66 20.69 4.98
N SER A 6 -36.77 19.43 5.40
CA SER A 6 -36.32 18.98 6.72
C SER A 6 -34.79 19.04 6.84
N TRP A 7 -34.08 18.59 5.80
CA TRP A 7 -32.61 18.59 5.74
C TRP A 7 -32.02 20.01 5.64
N THR A 8 -32.57 20.86 4.78
CA THR A 8 -32.15 22.27 4.67
C THR A 8 -32.50 23.09 5.92
N SER A 9 -33.57 22.74 6.63
CA SER A 9 -33.93 23.35 7.93
C SER A 9 -32.96 22.94 9.04
N TRP A 10 -32.54 21.68 9.07
CA TRP A 10 -31.54 21.18 10.01
C TRP A 10 -30.17 21.83 9.80
N LEU A 11 -29.69 21.92 8.55
CA LEU A 11 -28.43 22.59 8.20
C LEU A 11 -28.43 24.08 8.54
N ARG A 12 -29.57 24.77 8.41
CA ARG A 12 -29.72 26.20 8.74
C ARG A 12 -29.69 26.47 10.25
N LYS A 13 -30.13 25.50 11.06
CA LYS A 13 -30.04 25.54 12.53
C LYS A 13 -28.62 25.26 13.03
N ALA A 14 -27.86 24.41 12.35
CA ALA A 14 -26.49 24.08 12.72
C ALA A 14 -25.47 25.19 12.39
N SER A 15 -25.81 26.12 11.48
CA SER A 15 -24.90 27.17 10.98
C SER A 15 -24.95 28.53 11.70
N GLN A 16 -25.72 28.68 12.79
CA GLN A 16 -25.75 29.96 13.54
C GLN A 16 -24.76 29.95 14.72
N PRO A 17 -23.83 30.91 14.82
CA PRO A 17 -22.99 31.07 15.99
C PRO A 17 -23.83 31.68 17.12
N THR A 18 -24.20 30.89 18.12
CA THR A 18 -24.95 31.40 19.28
C THR A 18 -24.01 32.14 20.23
N ALA A 19 -24.05 33.47 20.18
CA ALA A 19 -23.72 34.31 21.32
C ALA A 19 -24.66 33.97 22.50
N GLY A 20 -24.09 33.95 23.70
CA GLY A 20 -24.57 33.13 24.81
C GLY A 20 -25.94 33.48 25.40
N ALA A 21 -26.59 32.43 25.92
CA ALA A 21 -27.39 32.44 27.14
C ALA A 21 -27.73 30.99 27.55
N GLY A 22 -27.17 30.55 28.68
CA GLY A 22 -27.85 29.75 29.70
C GLY A 22 -28.38 28.34 29.41
N ALA A 23 -27.82 27.38 30.14
CA ALA A 23 -28.42 26.12 30.63
C ALA A 23 -28.49 24.90 29.66
N SER A 24 -27.67 23.91 30.05
CA SER A 24 -27.57 22.51 29.58
C SER A 24 -28.89 21.73 29.62
N ALA A 25 -29.19 20.97 28.56
CA ALA A 25 -30.13 19.86 28.59
C ALA A 25 -29.56 18.65 27.84
N LYS A 26 -29.11 17.62 28.58
CA LYS A 26 -28.71 16.31 28.04
C LYS A 26 -29.96 15.52 27.57
N PRO A 27 -29.88 14.66 26.55
CA PRO A 27 -30.97 13.75 26.22
C PRO A 27 -31.13 12.68 27.32
N GLN A 28 -32.28 12.66 27.99
CA GLN A 28 -32.58 11.73 29.09
C GLN A 28 -33.15 10.41 28.57
N LYS A 29 -32.64 9.29 29.12
CA LYS A 29 -33.10 7.92 28.86
C LYS A 29 -34.56 7.77 29.33
N PRO A 30 -35.44 7.06 28.60
CA PRO A 30 -36.83 6.88 29.03
C PRO A 30 -36.93 6.08 30.33
N LEU A 31 -37.65 6.61 31.30
CA LEU A 31 -37.80 6.01 32.63
C LEU A 31 -38.94 4.99 32.61
N LEU A 32 -38.65 3.74 33.03
CA LEU A 32 -39.59 2.62 33.04
C LEU A 32 -40.09 2.38 34.46
N CYS A 33 -41.39 2.17 34.64
CA CYS A 33 -41.93 1.79 35.94
C CYS A 33 -41.42 0.40 36.37
N SER A 34 -40.88 0.27 37.59
CA SER A 34 -40.38 -1.00 38.12
C SER A 34 -41.46 -2.06 38.40
N LEU A 35 -42.75 -1.65 38.49
CA LEU A 35 -43.88 -2.54 38.75
C LEU A 35 -44.55 -3.07 37.47
N CYS A 36 -44.77 -2.21 36.46
CA CYS A 36 -45.46 -2.60 35.22
C CYS A 36 -44.59 -2.55 33.96
N ARG A 37 -43.33 -2.07 34.06
CA ARG A 37 -42.40 -1.87 32.93
C ARG A 37 -42.92 -0.96 31.81
N GLN A 38 -43.97 -0.17 32.06
CA GLN A 38 -44.43 0.84 31.11
C GLN A 38 -43.50 2.06 31.12
N GLN A 39 -43.30 2.64 29.94
CA GLN A 39 -42.52 3.86 29.75
C GLN A 39 -43.33 5.08 30.19
N ILE A 40 -42.77 5.87 31.12
CA ILE A 40 -43.40 7.09 31.61
C ILE A 40 -42.96 8.23 30.69
N GLN A 41 -43.91 8.78 29.93
CA GLN A 41 -43.65 9.87 28.99
C GLN A 41 -43.50 11.21 29.73
N ASN A 42 -42.55 12.05 29.28
CA ASN A 42 -42.18 13.39 29.78
C ASN A 42 -41.12 13.49 30.90
N GLY A 43 -39.97 12.82 30.73
CA GLY A 43 -38.75 13.09 31.52
C GLY A 43 -38.78 12.55 32.97
N PRO A 44 -37.66 12.60 33.70
CA PRO A 44 -37.51 12.04 35.04
C PRO A 44 -38.01 13.05 36.09
N ASP A 45 -39.27 13.46 35.98
CA ASP A 45 -39.95 14.22 37.05
C ASP A 45 -40.59 13.25 38.05
N PHE A 46 -40.22 13.39 39.32
CA PHE A 46 -40.72 12.57 40.42
C PHE A 46 -42.23 12.73 40.60
N ASP A 47 -42.79 13.91 40.33
CA ASP A 47 -44.23 14.15 40.48
C ASP A 47 -45.04 13.43 39.40
N VAL A 48 -44.49 13.30 38.19
CA VAL A 48 -45.10 12.51 37.10
C VAL A 48 -45.08 11.02 37.44
N PHE A 49 -43.99 10.51 38.00
CA PHE A 49 -43.89 9.11 38.45
C PHE A 49 -44.80 8.82 39.63
N LYS A 50 -44.86 9.73 40.62
CA LYS A 50 -45.77 9.64 41.76
C LYS A 50 -47.22 9.55 41.31
N ASN A 51 -47.62 10.36 40.34
CA ASN A 51 -48.97 10.33 39.79
C ASN A 51 -49.25 9.02 39.02
N HIS A 52 -48.27 8.49 38.28
CA HIS A 52 -48.38 7.18 37.65
C HIS A 52 -48.56 6.05 38.68
N ILE A 53 -47.78 6.02 39.76
CA ILE A 53 -47.95 5.01 40.84
C ILE A 53 -49.31 5.15 41.52
N ALA A 54 -49.75 6.40 41.79
CA ALA A 54 -51.03 6.66 42.44
C ALA A 54 -52.24 6.23 41.58
N THR A 55 -52.11 6.24 40.26
CA THR A 55 -53.21 5.92 39.32
C THR A 55 -53.17 4.49 38.81
N ALA A 56 -52.02 4.02 38.35
CA ALA A 56 -51.86 2.68 37.77
C ALA A 56 -51.64 1.58 38.83
N HIS A 57 -51.17 1.95 40.03
CA HIS A 57 -50.84 1.02 41.11
C HIS A 57 -51.55 1.37 42.43
N ALA A 58 -52.73 2.01 42.35
CA ALA A 58 -53.54 2.41 43.48
C ALA A 58 -53.82 1.26 44.48
N GLY A 59 -54.02 0.03 43.98
CA GLY A 59 -54.25 -1.15 44.82
C GLY A 59 -53.04 -1.57 45.65
N ALA A 60 -51.81 -1.38 45.15
CA ALA A 60 -50.59 -1.65 45.90
C ALA A 60 -50.28 -0.51 46.90
N LEU A 61 -50.65 0.73 46.55
CA LEU A 61 -50.55 1.88 47.44
C LEU A 61 -51.52 1.79 48.63
N ALA A 62 -52.71 1.19 48.42
CA ALA A 62 -53.71 0.97 49.47
C ALA A 62 -53.28 -0.03 50.55
N GLN A 63 -52.23 -0.82 50.32
CA GLN A 63 -51.66 -1.74 51.31
C GLN A 63 -50.74 -1.03 52.32
N LYS A 64 -50.44 0.26 52.13
CA LYS A 64 -49.66 1.09 53.05
C LYS A 64 -50.61 1.91 53.92
N THR A 65 -50.43 1.82 55.24
CA THR A 65 -51.43 2.27 56.20
C THR A 65 -51.28 3.75 56.58
N THR A 66 -50.08 4.32 56.42
CA THR A 66 -49.79 5.74 56.68
C THR A 66 -49.34 6.48 55.41
N GLU A 67 -49.50 7.80 55.38
CA GLU A 67 -49.06 8.63 54.25
C GLU A 67 -47.53 8.75 54.16
N GLU A 68 -46.82 8.62 55.29
CA GLU A 68 -45.35 8.51 55.29
C GLU A 68 -44.88 7.21 54.63
N GLU A 69 -45.51 6.07 54.93
CA GLU A 69 -45.18 4.79 54.29
C GLU A 69 -45.42 4.81 52.78
N LYS A 70 -46.50 5.46 52.34
CA LYS A 70 -46.80 5.61 50.91
C LYS A 70 -45.74 6.44 50.20
N THR A 71 -45.32 7.54 50.80
CA THR A 71 -44.35 8.46 50.20
C THR A 71 -42.93 7.89 50.18
N GLU A 72 -42.49 7.19 51.23
CA GLU A 72 -41.22 6.47 51.22
C GLU A 72 -41.21 5.33 50.19
N TRP A 73 -42.31 4.59 50.09
CA TRP A 73 -42.41 3.49 49.14
C TRP A 73 -42.34 3.98 47.68
N ILE A 74 -43.02 5.09 47.36
CA ILE A 74 -42.95 5.71 46.02
C ILE A 74 -41.53 6.21 45.72
N LYS A 75 -40.83 6.80 46.70
CA LYS A 75 -39.42 7.23 46.54
C LYS A 75 -38.49 6.05 46.25
N SER A 76 -38.65 4.94 46.97
CA SER A 76 -37.85 3.73 46.74
C SER A 76 -38.05 3.16 45.33
N LEU A 77 -39.29 3.14 44.84
CA LEU A 77 -39.59 2.68 43.47
C LEU A 77 -39.00 3.59 42.39
N TRP A 78 -38.98 4.90 42.67
CA TRP A 78 -38.39 5.90 41.78
C TRP A 78 -36.87 5.75 41.67
N GLU A 79 -36.19 5.57 42.79
CA GLU A 79 -34.74 5.34 42.82
C GLU A 79 -34.37 4.05 42.08
N ALA A 80 -35.14 2.97 42.30
CA ALA A 80 -34.94 1.70 41.59
C ALA A 80 -35.15 1.82 40.07
N ALA A 81 -36.05 2.70 39.62
CA ALA A 81 -36.32 2.94 38.20
C ALA A 81 -35.21 3.74 37.49
N GLN A 82 -34.30 4.38 38.25
CA GLN A 82 -33.18 5.16 37.71
C GLN A 82 -31.88 4.35 37.55
N LEU A 83 -31.80 3.15 38.14
CA LEU A 83 -30.61 2.30 38.08
C LEU A 83 -30.59 1.45 36.79
N PRO A 84 -29.44 1.28 36.11
CA PRO A 84 -29.32 0.39 34.95
C PRO A 84 -29.56 -1.08 35.34
N ALA A 85 -30.42 -1.79 34.59
CA ALA A 85 -30.64 -3.22 34.83
C ALA A 85 -29.40 -4.04 34.43
N GLU A 86 -28.59 -4.48 35.40
CA GLU A 86 -27.58 -5.52 35.19
C GLU A 86 -28.27 -6.89 35.02
N ARG A 87 -27.89 -7.63 33.97
CA ARG A 87 -28.29 -9.03 33.77
C ARG A 87 -27.64 -9.88 34.87
N GLN A 88 -28.45 -10.47 35.74
CA GLN A 88 -28.06 -11.66 36.51
C GLN A 88 -28.95 -12.83 36.08
N ASP A 89 -28.36 -13.75 35.31
CA ASP A 89 -28.82 -15.13 35.23
C ASP A 89 -28.34 -15.87 36.49
N LEU A 90 -29.25 -16.61 37.11
CA LEU A 90 -29.09 -17.33 38.35
C LEU A 90 -28.37 -18.67 38.13
N SER A 91 -27.31 -18.97 38.89
CA SER A 91 -27.13 -20.30 39.49
C SER A 91 -26.04 -20.33 40.59
N SER A 92 -26.30 -21.15 41.61
CA SER A 92 -25.41 -21.58 42.72
C SER A 92 -25.16 -20.50 43.79
N GLY A 93 -25.12 -20.79 45.09
CA GLY A 93 -24.90 -22.04 45.81
C GLY A 93 -24.03 -21.69 47.02
N LYS A 94 -24.49 -22.02 48.23
CA LYS A 94 -23.89 -21.67 49.54
C LYS A 94 -22.37 -21.97 49.62
N ARG A 95 -21.56 -21.06 50.20
CA ARG A 95 -20.89 -21.20 51.52
C ARG A 95 -19.81 -20.13 51.79
N SER A 96 -19.63 -19.89 53.09
CA SER A 96 -18.73 -19.01 53.83
C SER A 96 -17.22 -19.33 53.73
N PRO A 97 -16.32 -18.50 54.31
CA PRO A 97 -14.90 -18.38 53.95
C PRO A 97 -13.92 -19.11 54.90
N GLU A 98 -12.62 -18.99 54.56
CA GLU A 98 -11.40 -19.11 55.38
C GLU A 98 -10.45 -20.32 55.19
N ALA A 99 -9.16 -19.96 55.17
CA ALA A 99 -8.00 -20.60 55.82
C ALA A 99 -7.04 -21.53 55.03
N VAL A 100 -5.79 -21.02 54.92
CA VAL A 100 -4.51 -21.59 55.40
C VAL A 100 -3.81 -22.70 54.58
N SER A 101 -2.47 -22.50 54.53
CA SER A 101 -1.33 -23.31 54.05
C SER A 101 -1.42 -24.83 54.22
N ASP A 102 -0.75 -25.62 53.36
CA ASP A 102 0.59 -26.19 53.65
C ASP A 102 1.13 -27.11 52.54
N GLU A 103 2.42 -27.41 52.67
CA GLU A 103 3.39 -28.13 51.86
C GLU A 103 3.08 -29.56 51.33
N SER A 104 3.65 -29.84 50.14
CA SER A 104 4.55 -30.97 49.79
C SER A 104 4.11 -32.45 49.99
N LEU A 105 4.14 -33.25 48.89
CA LEU A 105 5.06 -34.40 48.66
C LEU A 105 4.52 -35.44 47.64
N LYS A 106 5.31 -35.63 46.58
CA LYS A 106 5.64 -36.86 45.80
C LYS A 106 4.81 -38.14 46.01
N ARG A 107 4.40 -38.81 44.92
CA ARG A 107 5.06 -40.04 44.35
C ARG A 107 4.39 -40.57 43.06
N GLU A 108 5.19 -41.33 42.32
CA GLU A 108 5.07 -41.82 40.94
C GLU A 108 4.11 -43.02 40.72
N GLY A 109 3.74 -43.26 39.45
CA GLY A 109 3.07 -44.50 39.01
C GLY A 109 2.70 -44.58 37.51
N SER A 110 3.69 -44.84 36.65
CA SER A 110 3.70 -45.45 35.29
C SER A 110 2.39 -46.01 34.67
N ARG A 111 1.95 -45.57 33.47
CA ARG A 111 2.08 -46.13 32.08
C ARG A 111 0.66 -45.98 31.46
N SER A 112 0.36 -45.59 30.21
CA SER A 112 1.02 -45.69 28.90
C SER A 112 0.17 -44.98 27.82
N GLN A 113 0.79 -44.68 26.67
CA GLN A 113 0.25 -44.36 25.32
C GLN A 113 0.21 -42.87 24.84
N SER A 114 1.28 -42.54 24.08
CA SER A 114 1.44 -41.77 22.82
C SER A 114 0.64 -40.49 22.47
N PRO A 115 1.22 -39.56 21.66
CA PRO A 115 1.07 -38.10 21.85
C PRO A 115 0.35 -37.34 20.71
N PRO A 116 -0.02 -36.05 20.95
CA PRO A 116 -0.05 -35.06 19.88
C PRO A 116 0.88 -33.85 20.12
N LYS A 117 1.54 -33.46 19.02
CA LYS A 117 2.01 -32.12 18.59
C LYS A 117 2.92 -31.30 19.53
N ARG A 118 4.20 -31.26 19.14
CA ARG A 118 5.32 -30.54 19.76
C ARG A 118 5.32 -29.05 19.38
N SER A 119 5.15 -28.21 20.40
CA SER A 119 5.50 -26.79 20.45
C SER A 119 7.02 -26.60 20.53
N LYS A 120 7.51 -25.52 19.91
CA LYS A 120 8.93 -25.14 19.83
C LYS A 120 9.46 -24.67 21.19
N ALA A 121 10.71 -25.05 21.44
CA ALA A 121 11.45 -24.88 22.68
C ALA A 121 11.88 -23.44 22.98
N THR A 122 11.89 -23.13 24.27
CA THR A 122 12.49 -21.95 24.92
C THR A 122 13.98 -22.21 25.23
N ARG A 123 14.81 -21.16 25.18
CA ARG A 123 16.14 -21.08 25.82
C ARG A 123 16.14 -19.91 26.85
N PRO A 124 17.07 -19.89 27.81
CA PRO A 124 16.75 -19.64 29.22
C PRO A 124 16.98 -18.21 29.69
N THR A 125 16.30 -17.89 30.79
CA THR A 125 16.39 -16.70 31.64
C THR A 125 17.69 -16.64 32.45
N SER A 126 18.27 -15.45 32.55
CA SER A 126 19.14 -15.03 33.66
C SER A 126 18.58 -13.76 34.31
N THR A 127 18.05 -13.95 35.51
CA THR A 127 18.05 -13.08 36.71
C THR A 127 17.96 -11.56 36.56
N SER A 128 16.86 -11.06 37.12
CA SER A 128 16.54 -9.69 37.52
C SER A 128 17.49 -9.09 38.56
N THR A 129 17.91 -7.84 38.31
CA THR A 129 18.20 -6.87 39.36
C THR A 129 17.33 -5.65 39.14
N SER A 130 16.48 -5.38 40.12
CA SER A 130 15.58 -4.24 40.26
C SER A 130 16.37 -2.94 40.48
N ASN A 131 16.06 -1.89 39.72
CA ASN A 131 16.01 -0.51 40.23
C ASN A 131 15.18 0.40 39.31
N PRO A 132 14.55 1.46 39.85
CA PRO A 132 13.44 2.14 39.21
C PRO A 132 13.94 3.34 38.38
N ALA A 133 13.62 3.35 37.09
CA ALA A 133 13.76 4.53 36.24
C ALA A 133 12.45 4.77 35.49
N LYS A 134 11.56 5.54 36.14
CA LYS A 134 10.57 6.34 35.43
C LYS A 134 11.33 7.52 34.85
N ASP A 135 11.73 7.42 33.58
CA ASP A 135 11.97 8.53 32.65
C ASP A 135 12.58 7.95 31.36
N GLU A 136 11.74 7.30 30.56
CA GLU A 136 12.13 6.74 29.26
C GLU A 136 11.00 7.04 28.27
N PHE A 137 11.37 7.53 27.08
CA PHE A 137 10.50 8.01 25.98
C PHE A 137 10.04 9.47 26.01
N SER A 138 10.96 10.40 26.27
CA SER A 138 10.92 11.68 25.55
C SER A 138 11.41 11.46 24.12
N ARG A 139 10.54 10.95 23.24
CA ARG A 139 10.73 11.14 21.80
C ARG A 139 10.55 12.64 21.54
N GLY A 140 11.57 13.28 20.99
CA GLY A 140 11.46 14.65 20.49
C GLY A 140 10.28 14.80 19.52
N PRO A 141 9.86 16.05 19.22
CA PRO A 141 8.64 16.30 18.46
C PRO A 141 8.65 15.47 17.18
N ALA A 142 7.59 14.70 16.94
CA ALA A 142 7.37 13.97 15.71
C ALA A 142 7.73 14.92 14.54
N PRO A 143 8.62 14.51 13.61
CA PRO A 143 8.99 15.39 12.53
C PRO A 143 7.70 15.72 11.79
N LYS A 144 7.43 17.03 11.63
CA LYS A 144 6.39 17.56 10.75
C LYS A 144 6.76 17.23 9.30
N GLY A 145 6.74 15.94 8.96
CA GLY A 145 6.70 15.49 7.59
C GLY A 145 5.42 16.07 7.01
N ARG A 146 5.56 16.96 6.03
CA ARG A 146 4.43 17.55 5.31
C ARG A 146 3.65 16.39 4.69
N LEU A 147 2.51 16.00 5.30
CA LEU A 147 1.52 15.21 4.59
C LEU A 147 0.98 16.10 3.45
N TRP A 148 0.75 15.43 2.33
CA TRP A 148 0.44 15.98 1.01
C TRP A 148 -0.58 17.14 1.01
N SER A 149 -0.38 18.10 0.10
CA SER A 149 -1.34 19.18 -0.22
C SER A 149 -1.87 18.99 -1.64
N ALA A 150 -3.17 19.25 -1.82
CA ALA A 150 -3.86 19.14 -3.10
C ALA A 150 -3.31 20.06 -4.21
N ASP A 151 -2.50 21.07 -3.89
CA ASP A 151 -1.94 22.02 -4.86
C ASP A 151 -0.90 21.42 -5.82
N ASP A 152 -0.29 20.27 -5.49
CA ASP A 152 0.65 19.61 -6.39
C ASP A 152 -0.03 18.99 -7.63
N SER A 153 -1.37 18.91 -7.63
CA SER A 153 -2.18 18.43 -8.76
C SER A 153 -2.62 19.54 -9.73
N ALA A 154 -2.33 20.81 -9.42
CA ALA A 154 -2.89 21.96 -10.14
C ALA A 154 -2.05 22.45 -11.33
N LYS A 155 -1.50 21.55 -12.16
CA LYS A 155 -1.03 21.91 -13.52
C LYS A 155 -1.36 20.78 -14.51
N PRO A 156 -2.52 20.81 -15.18
CA PRO A 156 -2.72 20.01 -16.37
C PRO A 156 -1.84 20.60 -17.49
N ARG A 157 -0.68 19.99 -17.76
CA ARG A 157 -0.03 20.15 -19.07
C ARG A 157 -0.73 19.19 -20.05
N PRO A 158 -1.06 19.64 -21.27
CA PRO A 158 -1.82 18.84 -22.21
C PRO A 158 -1.01 17.59 -22.59
N GLN A 159 -1.54 16.40 -22.29
CA GLN A 159 -1.04 15.15 -22.85
C GLN A 159 -1.26 15.19 -24.36
N SER A 160 -0.18 15.06 -25.14
CA SER A 160 -0.29 14.80 -26.57
C SER A 160 -0.95 13.43 -26.75
N TYR A 161 -1.99 13.43 -27.56
CA TYR A 161 -2.79 12.27 -27.89
C TYR A 161 -1.96 11.33 -28.77
N ASP A 162 -1.32 10.32 -28.19
CA ASP A 162 -0.64 9.29 -28.97
C ASP A 162 -1.67 8.26 -29.48
N LYS A 163 -1.84 8.24 -30.80
CA LYS A 163 -2.74 7.34 -31.51
C LYS A 163 -2.00 6.05 -31.85
N SER A 164 -1.79 5.20 -30.86
CA SER A 164 -1.32 3.84 -31.10
C SER A 164 -1.82 2.91 -30.01
N ASN A 165 -3.11 2.54 -30.08
CA ASN A 165 -3.68 1.27 -29.59
C ASN A 165 -5.21 1.29 -29.76
N VAL A 166 -5.67 1.12 -31.00
CA VAL A 166 -7.06 0.74 -31.29
C VAL A 166 -7.01 -0.49 -32.20
N ALA A 167 -7.30 -1.64 -31.61
CA ALA A 167 -8.13 -2.72 -32.14
C ALA A 167 -7.65 -4.09 -31.67
N THR A 168 -8.41 -4.71 -30.75
CA THR A 168 -8.97 -6.04 -31.00
C THR A 168 -10.13 -6.31 -30.05
N ASN A 169 -11.34 -6.00 -30.53
CA ASN A 169 -12.57 -6.59 -30.00
C ASN A 169 -12.78 -7.91 -30.76
N HIS A 170 -12.60 -9.06 -30.09
CA HIS A 170 -13.16 -10.31 -30.58
C HIS A 170 -14.05 -10.97 -29.53
N ARG A 171 -15.32 -11.04 -29.93
CA ARG A 171 -16.44 -11.78 -29.34
C ARG A 171 -16.04 -13.20 -28.94
N LEU A 172 -16.37 -13.61 -27.71
CA LEU A 172 -16.62 -15.01 -27.40
C LEU A 172 -18.14 -15.23 -27.30
N ARG A 173 -18.62 -15.99 -28.28
CA ARG A 173 -19.98 -16.45 -28.50
C ARG A 173 -20.15 -17.73 -27.69
N VAL A 174 -20.91 -17.71 -26.60
CA VAL A 174 -21.28 -18.94 -25.87
C VAL A 174 -22.32 -19.69 -26.70
N SER A 175 -21.92 -20.87 -27.18
CA SER A 175 -22.74 -21.83 -27.91
C SER A 175 -23.61 -22.60 -26.92
N SER A 176 -24.94 -22.44 -27.02
CA SER A 176 -25.92 -23.26 -26.32
C SER A 176 -26.15 -24.57 -27.08
N GLY A 177 -25.49 -25.63 -26.64
CA GLY A 177 -25.76 -27.00 -27.07
C GLY A 177 -27.10 -27.50 -26.51
N LYS A 178 -28.04 -27.83 -27.41
CA LYS A 178 -29.27 -28.58 -27.08
C LYS A 178 -28.95 -30.06 -26.87
N PRO A 179 -29.54 -30.75 -25.88
CA PRO A 179 -29.69 -32.20 -25.94
C PRO A 179 -31.00 -32.56 -26.64
N GLN A 180 -30.88 -33.36 -27.71
CA GLN A 180 -31.98 -34.15 -28.28
C GLN A 180 -32.46 -35.19 -27.26
N ARG A 181 -33.77 -35.21 -26.98
CA ARG A 181 -34.46 -36.43 -26.56
C ARG A 181 -35.65 -36.68 -27.49
N GLN A 182 -35.59 -37.83 -28.14
CA GLN A 182 -36.69 -38.46 -28.88
C GLN A 182 -37.78 -38.94 -27.90
N GLY A 183 -39.03 -39.02 -28.34
CA GLY A 183 -40.01 -39.92 -27.74
C GLY A 183 -41.44 -39.38 -27.60
N HIS A 184 -42.21 -39.54 -28.68
CA HIS A 184 -43.63 -39.89 -28.78
C HIS A 184 -44.70 -39.24 -27.87
N GLN A 185 -45.69 -38.61 -28.52
CA GLN A 185 -47.06 -38.48 -28.03
C GLN A 185 -47.73 -39.86 -27.91
N PRO A 186 -48.67 -40.02 -26.97
CA PRO A 186 -50.06 -40.18 -27.43
C PRO A 186 -51.11 -39.37 -26.63
N GLN A 187 -52.29 -39.35 -27.24
CA GLN A 187 -53.53 -38.62 -27.01
C GLN A 187 -54.28 -38.90 -25.68
N PRO A 188 -55.37 -38.13 -25.39
CA PRO A 188 -56.00 -38.04 -24.08
C PRO A 188 -57.10 -39.09 -23.86
N SER A 189 -57.26 -39.53 -22.61
CA SER A 189 -58.46 -40.27 -22.18
C SER A 189 -58.87 -39.84 -20.77
N ALA A 190 -60.15 -39.47 -20.64
CA ALA A 190 -60.81 -39.16 -19.39
C ALA A 190 -61.26 -40.45 -18.67
N HIS A 191 -61.10 -40.53 -17.35
CA HIS A 191 -62.19 -40.83 -16.39
C HIS A 191 -61.71 -40.98 -14.93
N ARG A 192 -62.39 -40.22 -14.06
CA ARG A 192 -62.94 -40.56 -12.73
C ARG A 192 -62.06 -41.03 -11.54
N THR A 193 -62.04 -40.12 -10.55
CA THR A 193 -62.21 -40.30 -9.08
C THR A 193 -61.30 -41.25 -8.32
N SER A 194 -60.47 -40.67 -7.45
CA SER A 194 -60.25 -41.16 -6.09
C SER A 194 -59.75 -40.02 -5.19
N SER A 195 -60.49 -39.76 -4.13
CA SER A 195 -60.20 -38.84 -3.04
C SER A 195 -59.08 -39.37 -2.14
N GLN A 196 -58.02 -38.59 -1.96
CA GLN A 196 -57.14 -38.67 -0.78
C GLN A 196 -56.81 -37.25 -0.29
N PRO A 197 -56.76 -36.99 1.03
CA PRO A 197 -56.46 -35.67 1.57
C PRO A 197 -54.96 -35.40 1.42
N GLN A 198 -54.61 -34.31 0.74
CA GLN A 198 -53.24 -33.79 0.74
C GLN A 198 -52.95 -33.19 2.12
N VAL A 199 -51.90 -33.70 2.76
CA VAL A 199 -51.22 -33.03 3.86
C VAL A 199 -50.57 -31.78 3.27
N GLU A 200 -50.89 -30.62 3.84
CA GLU A 200 -50.23 -29.34 3.57
C GLU A 200 -48.75 -29.47 3.94
N GLU A 201 -47.89 -29.67 2.94
CA GLU A 201 -46.51 -29.22 3.04
C GLU A 201 -46.51 -27.74 2.70
N ASP A 202 -46.30 -26.90 3.72
CA ASP A 202 -45.99 -25.48 3.62
C ASP A 202 -44.80 -25.30 2.67
N ALA A 203 -45.08 -25.16 1.38
CA ALA A 203 -44.11 -24.71 0.42
C ALA A 203 -43.81 -23.24 0.77
N ILE A 204 -42.59 -22.99 1.24
CA ILE A 204 -42.06 -21.64 1.37
C ILE A 204 -42.16 -20.98 -0.01
N GLU A 205 -43.19 -20.16 -0.22
CA GLU A 205 -43.34 -19.34 -1.42
C GLU A 205 -42.18 -18.34 -1.45
N LEU A 206 -41.17 -18.65 -2.27
CA LEU A 206 -40.15 -17.68 -2.65
C LEU A 206 -40.85 -16.55 -3.40
N ILE A 207 -41.04 -15.41 -2.73
CA ILE A 207 -41.57 -14.19 -3.30
C ILE A 207 -40.71 -13.84 -4.53
N LYS A 208 -41.31 -13.92 -5.72
CA LYS A 208 -40.67 -13.48 -6.96
C LYS A 208 -40.34 -11.99 -6.86
N GLN A 209 -39.13 -11.59 -7.25
CA GLN A 209 -38.76 -10.18 -7.31
C GLN A 209 -39.85 -9.38 -8.06
N PRO A 210 -40.31 -8.23 -7.52
CA PRO A 210 -41.24 -7.36 -8.23
C PRO A 210 -40.68 -7.00 -9.61
N GLU A 211 -41.56 -6.89 -10.62
CA GLU A 211 -41.15 -6.44 -11.95
C GLU A 211 -40.53 -5.04 -11.89
N THR A 212 -39.19 -4.96 -11.95
CA THR A 212 -38.46 -3.71 -12.06
C THR A 212 -38.54 -3.25 -13.52
N ARG A 213 -39.37 -2.23 -13.79
CA ARG A 213 -39.36 -1.59 -15.11
C ARG A 213 -37.96 -1.03 -15.37
N PRO A 214 -37.31 -1.33 -16.51
CA PRO A 214 -35.99 -0.81 -16.80
C PRO A 214 -36.03 0.73 -16.89
N ILE A 215 -35.09 1.39 -16.19
CA ILE A 215 -34.98 2.86 -16.19
C ILE A 215 -34.71 3.37 -17.61
N SER A 216 -35.50 4.35 -18.06
CA SER A 216 -35.29 5.00 -19.36
C SER A 216 -34.07 5.94 -19.31
N GLN A 217 -33.46 6.19 -20.46
CA GLN A 217 -32.32 7.13 -20.53
C GLN A 217 -32.71 8.55 -20.12
N GLU A 218 -33.91 8.99 -20.46
CA GLU A 218 -34.43 10.30 -20.08
C GLU A 218 -34.62 10.42 -18.57
N GLN A 219 -35.19 9.38 -17.93
CA GLN A 219 -35.33 9.36 -16.48
C GLN A 219 -33.96 9.37 -15.80
N LEU A 220 -33.01 8.57 -16.28
CA LEU A 220 -31.65 8.53 -15.73
C LEU A 220 -30.95 9.90 -15.84
N VAL A 221 -31.15 10.64 -16.94
CA VAL A 221 -30.62 12.01 -17.08
C VAL A 221 -31.24 12.95 -16.06
N ILE A 222 -32.54 12.82 -15.76
CA ILE A 222 -33.22 13.61 -14.73
C ILE A 222 -32.64 13.27 -13.34
N GLU A 223 -32.50 11.98 -13.03
CA GLU A 223 -31.91 11.52 -11.75
C GLU A 223 -30.49 12.05 -11.56
N VAL A 224 -29.59 11.88 -12.55
CA VAL A 224 -28.21 12.37 -12.45
C VAL A 224 -28.16 13.89 -12.26
N LYS A 225 -29.06 14.66 -12.89
CA LYS A 225 -29.14 16.10 -12.68
C LYS A 225 -29.59 16.45 -11.26
N GLY A 226 -30.57 15.72 -10.72
CA GLY A 226 -31.03 15.88 -9.33
C GLY A 226 -29.90 15.60 -8.33
N ILE A 227 -29.27 14.43 -8.45
CA ILE A 227 -28.12 14.03 -7.61
C ILE A 227 -27.00 15.06 -7.70
N TYR A 228 -26.65 15.52 -8.91
CA TYR A 228 -25.60 16.52 -9.08
C TYR A 228 -25.93 17.86 -8.40
N ALA A 229 -27.20 18.29 -8.41
CA ALA A 229 -27.62 19.50 -7.71
C ALA A 229 -27.51 19.34 -6.18
N CYS A 230 -27.96 18.20 -5.64
CA CYS A 230 -27.81 17.86 -4.22
C CYS A 230 -26.33 17.81 -3.81
N LEU A 231 -25.50 17.10 -4.57
CA LEU A 231 -24.05 17.01 -4.39
C LEU A 231 -23.40 18.39 -4.31
N LEU A 232 -23.69 19.29 -5.26
CA LEU A 232 -23.14 20.65 -5.25
C LEU A 232 -23.53 21.44 -3.99
N MET A 233 -24.77 21.30 -3.52
CA MET A 233 -25.23 21.97 -2.30
C MET A 233 -24.48 21.46 -1.07
N VAL A 234 -24.36 20.13 -0.93
CA VAL A 234 -23.67 19.51 0.21
C VAL A 234 -22.17 19.81 0.16
N GLU A 235 -21.54 19.72 -1.01
CA GLU A 235 -20.12 20.04 -1.19
C GLU A 235 -19.81 21.50 -0.84
N SER A 236 -20.62 22.43 -1.34
CA SER A 236 -20.47 23.84 -0.98
C SER A 236 -20.59 24.06 0.52
N LYS A 237 -21.44 23.27 1.19
CA LYS A 237 -21.60 23.36 2.65
C LYS A 237 -20.40 22.78 3.40
N CYS A 238 -19.87 21.63 2.98
CA CYS A 238 -18.62 21.07 3.51
C CYS A 238 -17.49 22.11 3.42
N ILE A 239 -17.28 22.70 2.25
CA ILE A 239 -16.22 23.70 2.02
C ILE A 239 -16.40 24.92 2.94
N GLU A 240 -17.62 25.46 3.03
CA GLU A 240 -17.91 26.61 3.89
C GLU A 240 -17.62 26.31 5.37
N VAL A 241 -18.09 25.16 5.87
CA VAL A 241 -17.96 24.78 7.27
C VAL A 241 -16.51 24.42 7.62
N ASP A 242 -15.81 23.64 6.78
CA ASP A 242 -14.39 23.33 6.97
C ASP A 242 -13.54 24.59 7.01
N ASN A 243 -13.78 25.53 6.08
CA ASN A 243 -13.06 26.80 6.06
C ASN A 243 -13.35 27.65 7.31
N ALA A 244 -14.60 27.70 7.76
CA ALA A 244 -14.97 28.40 8.99
C ALA A 244 -14.29 27.80 10.23
N GLN A 245 -14.23 26.47 10.31
CA GLN A 245 -13.57 25.76 11.42
C GLN A 245 -12.04 25.90 11.39
N ASN A 246 -11.44 25.93 10.20
CA ASN A 246 -10.01 26.19 10.01
C ASN A 246 -9.63 27.64 10.32
N ALA A 247 -10.52 28.60 10.06
CA ALA A 247 -10.30 30.01 10.40
C ALA A 247 -10.38 30.28 11.91
N GLN A 248 -11.15 29.47 12.65
CA GLN A 248 -11.31 29.56 14.10
C GLN A 248 -10.10 28.95 14.84
N ASN A 249 -8.97 29.65 14.84
CA ASN A 249 -7.71 29.23 15.49
C ASN A 249 -7.63 29.48 17.00
N ASP A 250 -8.75 29.75 17.68
CA ASP A 250 -8.73 29.93 19.13
C ASP A 250 -8.51 28.58 19.84
N PRO A 251 -7.40 28.38 20.59
CA PRO A 251 -7.14 27.14 21.32
C PRO A 251 -8.21 26.82 22.40
N ASN A 252 -9.05 27.79 22.78
CA ASN A 252 -10.18 27.56 23.69
C ASN A 252 -11.47 27.12 22.99
N ASN A 253 -11.56 27.25 21.67
CA ASN A 253 -12.75 26.83 20.91
C ASN A 253 -12.68 25.33 20.60
N LYS A 254 -12.96 24.50 21.61
CA LYS A 254 -13.03 23.04 21.47
C LYS A 254 -14.41 22.64 20.98
N LEU A 255 -14.45 22.03 19.81
CA LEU A 255 -15.66 21.39 19.30
C LEU A 255 -16.09 20.26 20.25
N ASN A 256 -17.38 20.23 20.57
CA ASN A 256 -17.97 19.16 21.37
C ASN A 256 -18.26 17.92 20.51
N ASN A 257 -18.63 16.80 21.14
CA ASN A 257 -18.88 15.55 20.43
C ASN A 257 -20.05 15.62 19.44
N GLU A 258 -21.11 16.37 19.76
CA GLU A 258 -22.26 16.53 18.87
C GLU A 258 -21.88 17.31 17.61
N GLN A 259 -21.02 18.33 17.74
CA GLN A 259 -20.49 19.10 16.62
C GLN A 259 -19.60 18.23 15.73
N TRP A 260 -18.72 17.40 16.31
CA TRP A 260 -17.91 16.46 15.53
C TRP A 260 -18.77 15.44 14.78
N GLN A 261 -19.78 14.88 15.44
CA GLN A 261 -20.73 13.97 14.80
C GLN A 261 -21.51 14.65 13.66
N ALA A 262 -21.90 15.92 13.83
CA ALA A 262 -22.57 16.68 12.77
C ALA A 262 -21.64 16.91 11.56
N LEU A 263 -20.35 17.20 11.79
CA LEU A 263 -19.36 17.33 10.71
C LEU A 263 -19.14 16.01 9.99
N ILE A 264 -18.98 14.91 10.73
CA ILE A 264 -18.86 13.56 10.14
C ILE A 264 -20.10 13.22 9.31
N ALA A 265 -21.30 13.48 9.84
CA ALA A 265 -22.56 13.22 9.12
C ALA A 265 -22.68 14.06 7.83
N LEU A 266 -22.21 15.31 7.86
CA LEU A 266 -22.16 16.18 6.68
C LEU A 266 -21.22 15.59 5.60
N HIS A 267 -20.00 15.20 5.97
CA HIS A 267 -19.06 14.58 5.03
C HIS A 267 -19.52 13.20 4.56
N GLN A 268 -20.12 12.39 5.43
CA GLN A 268 -20.73 11.13 5.05
C GLN A 268 -21.81 11.35 3.96
N THR A 269 -22.67 12.35 4.14
CA THR A 269 -23.69 12.71 3.14
C THR A 269 -23.03 13.07 1.81
N LEU A 270 -21.96 13.88 1.82
CA LEU A 270 -21.23 14.21 0.60
C LEU A 270 -20.66 12.97 -0.11
N LEU A 271 -20.08 12.03 0.64
CA LEU A 271 -19.56 10.78 0.08
C LEU A 271 -20.67 9.91 -0.53
N HIS A 272 -21.85 9.87 0.09
CA HIS A 272 -23.01 9.14 -0.44
C HIS A 272 -23.54 9.80 -1.73
N GLU A 273 -23.66 11.12 -1.78
CA GLU A 273 -24.07 11.84 -3.00
C GLU A 273 -23.08 11.63 -4.15
N HIS A 274 -21.77 11.61 -3.85
CA HIS A 274 -20.75 11.21 -4.82
C HIS A 274 -20.94 9.78 -5.30
N TYR A 275 -21.18 8.83 -4.39
CA TYR A 275 -21.44 7.43 -4.73
C TYR A 275 -22.64 7.28 -5.66
N ASP A 276 -23.76 7.91 -5.32
CA ASP A 276 -24.98 7.90 -6.12
C ASP A 276 -24.74 8.52 -7.51
N PHE A 277 -23.97 9.61 -7.58
CA PHE A 277 -23.59 10.23 -8.85
C PHE A 277 -22.77 9.27 -9.72
N PHE A 278 -21.78 8.58 -9.15
CA PHE A 278 -20.97 7.62 -9.89
C PHE A 278 -21.80 6.42 -10.36
N MET A 279 -22.62 5.84 -9.49
CA MET A 279 -23.49 4.72 -9.84
C MET A 279 -24.50 5.09 -10.93
N ALA A 280 -25.15 6.24 -10.82
CA ALA A 280 -26.12 6.70 -11.81
C ALA A 280 -25.44 7.07 -13.15
N SER A 281 -24.29 7.76 -13.12
CA SER A 281 -23.57 8.14 -14.35
C SER A 281 -22.94 6.95 -15.07
N GLN A 282 -22.54 5.90 -14.34
CA GLN A 282 -21.96 4.67 -14.91
C GLN A 282 -22.97 3.53 -15.11
N HIS A 283 -24.26 3.78 -14.85
CA HIS A 283 -25.32 2.79 -15.00
C HIS A 283 -25.31 2.15 -16.41
N PRO A 284 -25.65 0.85 -16.57
CA PRO A 284 -25.66 0.19 -17.88
C PRO A 284 -26.45 0.94 -18.96
N SER A 285 -27.61 1.50 -18.61
CA SER A 285 -28.44 2.31 -19.52
C SER A 285 -27.88 3.71 -19.84
N ALA A 286 -26.85 4.19 -19.13
CA ALA A 286 -26.30 5.53 -19.30
C ALA A 286 -25.68 5.72 -20.69
N SER A 287 -26.03 6.84 -21.32
CA SER A 287 -25.44 7.23 -22.60
C SER A 287 -23.94 7.53 -22.47
N PRO A 288 -23.15 7.45 -23.55
CA PRO A 288 -21.73 7.82 -23.50
C PRO A 288 -21.48 9.25 -23.02
N ALA A 289 -22.39 10.18 -23.30
CA ALA A 289 -22.30 11.55 -22.82
C ALA A 289 -22.47 11.64 -21.29
N LEU A 290 -23.39 10.85 -20.73
CA LEU A 290 -23.66 10.80 -19.29
C LEU A 290 -22.48 10.17 -18.53
N ARG A 291 -21.93 9.06 -19.04
CA ARG A 291 -20.75 8.39 -18.47
C ARG A 291 -19.52 9.29 -18.39
N ARG A 292 -19.34 10.20 -19.37
CA ARG A 292 -18.23 11.16 -19.39
C ARG A 292 -18.36 12.31 -18.39
N LEU A 293 -19.52 12.52 -17.77
CA LEU A 293 -19.71 13.65 -16.85
C LEU A 293 -18.80 13.56 -15.62
N ALA A 294 -18.57 12.36 -15.11
CA ALA A 294 -17.68 12.15 -13.96
C ALA A 294 -16.26 12.68 -14.22
N LEU A 295 -15.71 12.42 -15.42
CA LEU A 295 -14.43 13.00 -15.84
C LEU A 295 -14.53 14.49 -16.13
N LYS A 296 -15.58 14.92 -16.86
CA LYS A 296 -15.78 16.32 -17.24
C LYS A 296 -15.85 17.25 -16.03
N TYR A 297 -16.45 16.80 -14.94
CA TYR A 297 -16.57 17.57 -13.71
C TYR A 297 -15.52 17.22 -12.66
N ALA A 298 -14.52 16.40 -13.02
CA ALA A 298 -13.45 15.95 -12.13
C ALA A 298 -13.98 15.37 -10.80
N MET A 299 -15.08 14.59 -10.86
CA MET A 299 -15.73 14.01 -9.69
C MET A 299 -14.75 13.19 -8.82
N PRO A 300 -13.83 12.36 -9.37
CA PRO A 300 -12.87 11.62 -8.55
C PRO A 300 -11.93 12.53 -7.75
N ALA A 301 -11.46 13.62 -8.35
CA ALA A 301 -10.60 14.57 -7.64
C ALA A 301 -11.38 15.37 -6.57
N ARG A 302 -12.65 15.67 -6.83
CA ARG A 302 -13.53 16.41 -5.91
C ARG A 302 -13.91 15.60 -4.68
N VAL A 303 -14.27 14.32 -4.85
CA VAL A 303 -14.58 13.44 -3.70
C VAL A 303 -13.38 13.30 -2.77
N TRP A 304 -12.16 13.18 -3.32
CA TRP A 304 -10.95 13.21 -2.51
C TRP A 304 -10.76 14.56 -1.83
N ARG A 305 -10.69 15.65 -2.59
CA ARG A 305 -10.34 16.98 -2.07
C ARG A 305 -11.33 17.53 -1.05
N HIS A 306 -12.61 17.50 -1.37
CA HIS A 306 -13.68 18.16 -0.59
C HIS A 306 -14.46 17.16 0.27
N GLY A 307 -14.51 15.89 -0.13
CA GLY A 307 -15.18 14.85 0.64
C GLY A 307 -14.31 14.30 1.77
N ILE A 308 -13.01 14.11 1.54
CA ILE A 308 -12.13 13.33 2.43
C ILE A 308 -10.98 14.18 2.98
N HIS A 309 -10.13 14.71 2.11
CA HIS A 309 -8.85 15.30 2.47
C HIS A 309 -8.99 16.57 3.31
N SER A 310 -9.84 17.52 2.93
CA SER A 310 -10.04 18.77 3.70
C SER A 310 -10.45 18.50 5.14
N PHE A 311 -11.36 17.54 5.34
CA PHE A 311 -11.86 17.18 6.65
C PHE A 311 -10.86 16.35 7.45
N LEU A 312 -10.13 15.42 6.82
CA LEU A 312 -9.02 14.73 7.47
C LEU A 312 -7.95 15.70 7.95
N GLU A 313 -7.65 16.74 7.18
CA GLU A 313 -6.72 17.77 7.62
C GLU A 313 -7.27 18.58 8.79
N LEU A 314 -8.55 18.99 8.78
CA LEU A 314 -9.19 19.65 9.92
C LEU A 314 -9.08 18.78 11.20
N LEU A 315 -9.42 17.49 11.08
CA LEU A 315 -9.31 16.53 12.18
C LEU A 315 -7.87 16.40 12.65
N ARG A 316 -6.90 16.27 11.74
CA ARG A 316 -5.46 16.12 12.06
C ARG A 316 -4.92 17.34 12.83
N HIS A 317 -5.31 18.56 12.46
CA HIS A 317 -4.86 19.78 13.14
C HIS A 317 -5.41 19.93 14.56
N ARG A 318 -6.50 19.21 14.90
CA ARG A 318 -7.16 19.26 16.23
C ARG A 318 -6.78 18.09 17.14
N LEU A 319 -5.80 17.28 16.76
CA LEU A 319 -5.27 16.20 17.60
C LEU A 319 -4.66 16.76 18.89
N PRO A 320 -4.77 16.04 20.03
CA PRO A 320 -5.35 14.71 20.18
C PRO A 320 -6.88 14.68 20.38
N ALA A 321 -7.54 15.83 20.53
CA ALA A 321 -8.96 15.90 20.90
C ALA A 321 -9.92 15.31 19.85
N SER A 322 -9.49 15.24 18.59
CA SER A 322 -10.24 14.71 17.46
C SER A 322 -9.95 13.22 17.15
N LEU A 323 -9.11 12.53 17.93
CA LEU A 323 -8.57 11.21 17.55
C LEU A 323 -9.65 10.17 17.24
N GLU A 324 -10.61 9.97 18.15
CA GLU A 324 -11.71 9.01 17.95
C GLU A 324 -12.57 9.36 16.73
N HIS A 325 -12.83 10.65 16.52
CA HIS A 325 -13.59 11.16 15.38
C HIS A 325 -12.85 10.95 14.06
N MET A 326 -11.53 11.13 14.08
CA MET A 326 -10.65 10.89 12.94
C MET A 326 -10.60 9.41 12.57
N LEU A 327 -10.50 8.52 13.55
CA LEU A 327 -10.57 7.07 13.34
C LEU A 327 -11.91 6.68 12.70
N ASN A 328 -13.03 7.13 13.28
CA ASN A 328 -14.36 6.86 12.76
C ASN A 328 -14.51 7.33 11.30
N PHE A 329 -14.06 8.54 11.00
CA PHE A 329 -14.15 9.08 9.65
C PHE A 329 -13.26 8.32 8.65
N ILE A 330 -12.06 7.92 9.03
CA ILE A 330 -11.17 7.11 8.19
C ILE A 330 -11.84 5.77 7.81
N TYR A 331 -12.42 5.05 8.77
CA TYR A 331 -13.11 3.78 8.49
C TYR A 331 -14.31 3.97 7.57
N LEU A 332 -15.06 5.06 7.76
CA LEU A 332 -16.19 5.43 6.91
C LEU A 332 -15.74 5.75 5.48
N ALA A 333 -14.75 6.62 5.32
CA ALA A 333 -14.20 6.98 4.02
C ALA A 333 -13.58 5.76 3.31
N TYR A 334 -12.86 4.92 4.04
CA TYR A 334 -12.27 3.69 3.50
C TYR A 334 -13.35 2.73 2.98
N SER A 335 -14.41 2.52 3.74
CA SER A 335 -15.53 1.66 3.33
C SER A 335 -16.23 2.20 2.06
N MET A 336 -16.43 3.52 1.99
CA MET A 336 -17.00 4.16 0.80
C MET A 336 -16.09 4.06 -0.43
N MET A 337 -14.78 4.25 -0.27
CA MET A 337 -13.83 4.14 -1.40
C MET A 337 -13.66 2.68 -1.85
N ALA A 338 -13.67 1.72 -0.93
CA ALA A 338 -13.64 0.30 -1.25
C ALA A 338 -14.90 -0.12 -2.03
N LEU A 339 -16.06 0.37 -1.62
CA LEU A 339 -17.31 0.15 -2.35
C LEU A 339 -17.24 0.74 -3.78
N LEU A 340 -16.75 1.97 -3.94
CA LEU A 340 -16.55 2.57 -5.27
C LEU A 340 -15.55 1.79 -6.13
N TYR A 341 -14.49 1.26 -5.53
CA TYR A 341 -13.53 0.40 -6.19
C TYR A 341 -14.18 -0.88 -6.73
N GLU A 342 -15.09 -1.50 -5.98
CA GLU A 342 -15.81 -2.70 -6.41
C GLU A 342 -16.94 -2.41 -7.42
N THR A 343 -17.70 -1.33 -7.23
CA THR A 343 -18.92 -1.08 -8.03
C THR A 343 -18.70 -0.16 -9.23
N VAL A 344 -17.64 0.65 -9.24
CA VAL A 344 -17.34 1.63 -10.29
C VAL A 344 -15.87 1.53 -10.75
N PRO A 345 -15.49 0.46 -11.47
CA PRO A 345 -14.10 0.22 -11.89
C PRO A 345 -13.59 1.22 -12.94
N ALA A 346 -14.45 2.08 -13.51
CA ALA A 346 -14.05 3.08 -14.51
C ALA A 346 -13.01 4.10 -13.99
N PHE A 347 -12.89 4.25 -12.66
CA PHE A 347 -11.94 5.16 -12.00
C PHE A 347 -11.05 4.42 -10.99
N GLU A 348 -10.84 3.11 -11.21
CA GLU A 348 -10.13 2.22 -10.28
C GLU A 348 -8.78 2.80 -9.83
N ASP A 349 -8.03 3.41 -10.74
CA ASP A 349 -6.70 3.98 -10.45
C ASP A 349 -6.77 5.10 -9.40
N MET A 350 -7.83 5.93 -9.43
CA MET A 350 -8.05 6.97 -8.43
C MET A 350 -8.48 6.39 -7.08
N TRP A 351 -9.27 5.32 -7.09
CA TRP A 351 -9.73 4.65 -5.88
C TRP A 351 -8.61 3.94 -5.14
N ILE A 352 -7.76 3.21 -5.88
CA ILE A 352 -6.56 2.55 -5.35
C ILE A 352 -5.69 3.56 -4.59
N GLU A 353 -5.47 4.73 -5.18
CA GLU A 353 -4.68 5.78 -4.56
C GLU A 353 -5.33 6.34 -3.30
N CYS A 354 -6.62 6.66 -3.33
CA CYS A 354 -7.36 7.14 -2.16
C CYS A 354 -7.31 6.12 -1.00
N LEU A 355 -7.42 4.84 -1.29
CA LEU A 355 -7.32 3.75 -0.31
C LEU A 355 -5.91 3.64 0.28
N GLY A 356 -4.88 3.81 -0.55
CA GLY A 356 -3.49 3.92 -0.10
C GLY A 356 -3.27 5.10 0.84
N ASP A 357 -3.77 6.29 0.48
CA ASP A 357 -3.66 7.51 1.28
C ASP A 357 -4.42 7.38 2.62
N LEU A 358 -5.65 6.85 2.61
CA LEU A 358 -6.43 6.59 3.82
C LEU A 358 -5.71 5.62 4.77
N GLY A 359 -5.13 4.55 4.23
CA GLY A 359 -4.32 3.62 5.02
C GLY A 359 -3.10 4.30 5.66
N ARG A 360 -2.48 5.25 4.95
CA ARG A 360 -1.38 6.06 5.48
C ARG A 360 -1.82 7.02 6.57
N TYR A 361 -2.96 7.69 6.43
CA TYR A 361 -3.51 8.52 7.51
C TYR A 361 -3.74 7.70 8.77
N ARG A 362 -4.35 6.51 8.63
CA ARG A 362 -4.62 5.60 9.75
C ARG A 362 -3.34 5.10 10.42
N MET A 363 -2.32 4.76 9.64
CA MET A 363 -0.99 4.38 10.12
C MET A 363 -0.32 5.55 10.86
N ALA A 364 -0.44 6.78 10.35
CA ALA A 364 0.27 7.93 10.89
C ALA A 364 -0.25 8.40 12.25
N ILE A 365 -1.54 8.21 12.54
CA ILE A 365 -2.16 8.59 13.82
C ILE A 365 -2.09 7.49 14.89
N GLU A 366 -1.62 6.29 14.53
CA GLU A 366 -1.42 5.20 15.49
C GLU A 366 -0.08 5.35 16.20
N ASP A 367 -0.15 5.79 17.46
CA ASP A 367 1.01 5.99 18.32
C ASP A 367 1.20 4.87 19.37
N ASP A 368 0.11 4.17 19.75
CA ASP A 368 0.09 3.26 20.91
C ASP A 368 0.11 1.77 20.52
N ASP A 369 -0.65 1.33 19.50
CA ASP A 369 -0.65 -0.08 19.07
C ASP A 369 0.23 -0.31 17.83
N ILE A 370 1.43 -0.87 18.07
CA ILE A 370 2.40 -1.23 17.03
C ILE A 370 1.79 -2.18 16.00
N ARG A 371 0.89 -3.10 16.40
CA ARG A 371 0.30 -4.07 15.48
C ARG A 371 -0.68 -3.41 14.53
N ASP A 372 -1.53 -2.52 15.04
CA ASP A 372 -2.45 -1.75 14.18
C ASP A 372 -1.67 -0.89 13.19
N ARG A 373 -0.57 -0.26 13.64
CA ARG A 373 0.32 0.48 12.77
C ARG A 373 0.92 -0.40 11.67
N GLU A 374 1.38 -1.61 12.00
CA GLU A 374 1.92 -2.57 11.03
C GLU A 374 0.84 -3.02 10.03
N VAL A 375 -0.38 -3.33 10.49
CA VAL A 375 -1.51 -3.70 9.64
C VAL A 375 -1.81 -2.59 8.63
N TRP A 376 -1.94 -1.35 9.09
CA TRP A 376 -2.26 -0.23 8.19
C TRP A 376 -1.08 0.18 7.29
N THR A 377 0.15 -0.07 7.74
CA THR A 377 1.34 0.02 6.86
C THR A 377 1.22 -1.00 5.74
N ALA A 378 0.85 -2.25 6.03
CA ALA A 378 0.68 -3.30 5.03
C ALA A 378 -0.49 -3.01 4.07
N VAL A 379 -1.63 -2.56 4.57
CA VAL A 379 -2.78 -2.14 3.76
C VAL A 379 -2.39 -1.03 2.79
N SER A 380 -1.74 0.02 3.29
CA SER A 380 -1.30 1.12 2.44
C SER A 380 -0.25 0.69 1.42
N ARG A 381 0.70 -0.17 1.82
CA ARG A 381 1.72 -0.73 0.92
C ARG A 381 1.07 -1.53 -0.21
N HIS A 382 0.10 -2.38 0.10
CA HIS A 382 -0.64 -3.16 -0.90
C HIS A 382 -1.24 -2.25 -1.98
N TRP A 383 -1.98 -1.20 -1.58
CA TRP A 383 -2.59 -0.28 -2.52
C TRP A 383 -1.58 0.48 -3.38
N TYR A 384 -0.47 0.96 -2.82
CA TYR A 384 0.55 1.65 -3.63
C TYR A 384 1.37 0.70 -4.50
N SER A 385 1.59 -0.54 -4.08
CA SER A 385 2.20 -1.57 -4.92
C SER A 385 1.32 -1.79 -6.16
N LYS A 386 0.01 -2.00 -5.96
CA LYS A 386 -0.96 -2.11 -7.04
C LYS A 386 -1.00 -0.87 -7.95
N ALA A 387 -0.99 0.33 -7.37
CA ALA A 387 -0.93 1.58 -8.13
C ALA A 387 0.34 1.65 -9.00
N SER A 388 1.49 1.28 -8.43
CA SER A 388 2.77 1.28 -9.14
C SER A 388 2.81 0.22 -10.25
N ASP A 389 2.10 -0.90 -10.12
CA ASP A 389 2.03 -1.90 -11.18
C ASP A 389 1.19 -1.47 -12.37
N LYS A 390 0.15 -0.66 -12.13
CA LYS A 390 -0.66 -0.07 -13.19
C LYS A 390 0.03 1.11 -13.87
N ALA A 391 0.73 1.93 -13.09
CA ALA A 391 1.39 3.13 -13.56
C ALA A 391 2.88 3.14 -13.15
N PRO A 392 3.70 2.20 -13.66
CA PRO A 392 5.07 1.98 -13.20
C PRO A 392 6.03 3.14 -13.47
N THR A 393 5.65 4.04 -14.38
CA THR A 393 6.42 5.23 -14.75
C THR A 393 6.20 6.41 -13.78
N THR A 394 5.29 6.30 -12.81
CA THR A 394 4.91 7.38 -11.90
C THR A 394 5.71 7.34 -10.60
N GLY A 395 6.58 8.35 -10.41
CA GLY A 395 7.49 8.43 -9.26
C GLY A 395 6.80 8.47 -7.90
N ARG A 396 5.63 9.12 -7.83
CA ARG A 396 4.94 9.39 -6.56
C ARG A 396 4.55 8.14 -5.79
N PHE A 397 4.18 7.05 -6.48
CA PHE A 397 3.86 5.79 -5.80
C PHE A 397 5.08 5.19 -5.11
N TYR A 398 6.26 5.25 -5.75
CA TYR A 398 7.51 4.83 -5.13
C TYR A 398 7.91 5.73 -3.97
N HIS A 399 7.66 7.05 -4.03
CA HIS A 399 7.86 7.92 -2.87
C HIS A 399 7.02 7.48 -1.67
N HIS A 400 5.77 7.10 -1.87
CA HIS A 400 4.90 6.61 -0.80
C HIS A 400 5.35 5.25 -0.28
N LEU A 401 5.76 4.33 -1.17
CA LEU A 401 6.37 3.06 -0.78
C LEU A 401 7.67 3.26 0.04
N ALA A 402 8.48 4.29 -0.26
CA ALA A 402 9.68 4.62 0.50
C ALA A 402 9.38 5.05 1.95
N ILE A 403 8.26 5.75 2.17
CA ILE A 403 7.79 6.12 3.50
C ILE A 403 7.37 4.87 4.28
N LEU A 404 6.67 3.95 3.60
CA LEU A 404 6.12 2.70 4.16
C LEU A 404 7.16 1.58 4.33
N ALA A 405 8.35 1.72 3.74
CA ALA A 405 9.43 0.74 3.84
C ALA A 405 10.20 0.80 5.17
N ARG A 406 9.84 1.70 6.11
CA ARG A 406 10.44 1.70 7.45
C ARG A 406 10.17 0.37 8.18
N PRO A 407 11.15 -0.20 8.90
CA PRO A 407 12.48 0.35 9.19
C PRO A 407 13.61 0.00 8.18
N THR A 408 13.30 -0.64 7.05
CA THR A 408 14.30 -1.15 6.07
C THR A 408 14.95 -0.02 5.26
N SER A 409 16.08 0.51 5.73
CA SER A 409 16.74 1.70 5.17
C SER A 409 17.18 1.52 3.71
N LEU A 410 17.61 0.31 3.34
CA LEU A 410 17.96 -0.03 1.96
C LEU A 410 16.75 0.07 1.01
N GLN A 411 15.59 -0.48 1.40
CA GLN A 411 14.36 -0.37 0.61
C GLN A 411 13.89 1.08 0.51
N GLN A 412 14.02 1.86 1.59
CA GLN A 412 13.71 3.29 1.55
C GLN A 412 14.57 4.03 0.52
N LEU A 413 15.89 3.79 0.53
CA LEU A 413 16.82 4.37 -0.44
C LEU A 413 16.45 3.95 -1.88
N PHE A 414 16.20 2.67 -2.10
CA PHE A 414 15.78 2.14 -3.40
C PHE A 414 14.52 2.86 -3.91
N TYR A 415 13.46 2.92 -3.11
CA TYR A 415 12.20 3.53 -3.55
C TYR A 415 12.29 5.04 -3.73
N TYR A 416 13.01 5.77 -2.85
CA TYR A 416 13.20 7.21 -3.04
C TYR A 416 14.03 7.53 -4.28
N THR A 417 15.09 6.77 -4.55
CA THR A 417 15.91 6.99 -5.76
C THR A 417 15.14 6.59 -7.01
N LYS A 418 14.41 5.46 -7.00
CA LYS A 418 13.49 5.07 -8.09
C LYS A 418 12.45 6.16 -8.37
N SER A 419 11.83 6.73 -7.33
CA SER A 419 10.86 7.84 -7.45
C SER A 419 11.40 9.04 -8.23
N LEU A 420 12.73 9.25 -8.25
CA LEU A 420 13.40 10.34 -8.96
C LEU A 420 13.87 9.95 -10.36
N CYS A 421 13.96 8.66 -10.68
CA CYS A 421 14.58 8.14 -11.90
C CYS A 421 13.62 7.46 -12.88
N VAL A 422 12.35 7.26 -12.49
CA VAL A 422 11.29 6.83 -13.43
C VAL A 422 10.87 7.97 -14.36
N THR A 423 10.12 7.64 -15.42
CA THR A 423 9.77 8.59 -16.50
C THR A 423 9.08 9.85 -16.02
N ILE A 424 8.17 9.75 -15.05
CA ILE A 424 7.48 10.89 -14.44
C ILE A 424 8.00 11.01 -13.00
N PRO A 425 9.14 11.72 -12.78
CA PRO A 425 9.76 11.79 -11.48
C PRO A 425 8.93 12.60 -10.49
N PHE A 426 9.04 12.28 -9.20
CA PHE A 426 8.37 13.02 -8.14
C PHE A 426 9.36 13.85 -7.32
N GLY A 427 9.43 15.15 -7.60
CA GLY A 427 10.44 16.06 -7.06
C GLY A 427 10.49 16.16 -5.53
N SER A 428 9.33 16.08 -4.85
CA SER A 428 9.25 16.15 -3.37
C SER A 428 9.97 14.99 -2.66
N ALA A 429 10.33 13.92 -3.40
CA ALA A 429 11.20 12.88 -2.88
C ALA A 429 12.61 13.39 -2.52
N ARG A 430 13.11 14.46 -3.16
CA ARG A 430 14.42 15.06 -2.85
C ARG A 430 14.50 15.61 -1.42
N GLU A 431 13.41 16.17 -0.93
CA GLU A 431 13.32 16.66 0.46
C GLU A 431 13.04 15.49 1.41
N SER A 432 12.14 14.58 1.01
CA SER A 432 11.68 13.48 1.88
C SER A 432 12.79 12.47 2.20
N ILE A 433 13.67 12.16 1.23
CA ILE A 433 14.80 11.24 1.41
C ILE A 433 15.79 11.75 2.48
N MET A 434 15.83 13.06 2.76
CA MET A 434 16.69 13.60 3.82
C MET A 434 16.30 13.06 5.20
N THR A 435 15.04 12.68 5.42
CA THR A 435 14.59 12.02 6.66
C THR A 435 15.17 10.62 6.88
N LEU A 436 15.76 10.02 5.84
CA LEU A 436 16.56 8.81 5.90
C LEU A 436 18.04 9.15 6.15
N PHE A 437 18.58 10.13 5.44
CA PHE A 437 20.01 10.44 5.48
C PHE A 437 20.45 11.21 6.73
N GLU A 438 19.70 12.20 7.20
CA GLU A 438 20.11 13.06 8.32
C GLU A 438 20.40 12.28 9.62
N PRO A 439 19.57 11.30 10.04
CA PRO A 439 19.89 10.50 11.22
C PRO A 439 21.13 9.60 11.06
N ILE A 440 21.42 9.17 9.84
CA ILE A 440 22.56 8.29 9.51
C ILE A 440 23.87 9.10 9.44
N MET A 441 23.81 10.33 8.94
CA MET A 441 24.95 11.21 8.77
C MET A 441 25.25 12.08 10.01
N GLY A 442 24.27 12.26 10.90
CA GLY A 442 24.43 13.02 12.15
C GLY A 442 25.33 12.34 13.19
N PRO A 443 25.78 13.08 14.23
CA PRO A 443 26.60 12.52 15.30
C PRO A 443 25.81 11.47 16.11
N THR A 444 26.35 10.24 16.21
CA THR A 444 25.86 9.09 17.00
C THR A 444 24.35 9.08 17.28
N SER A 445 23.57 8.71 16.25
CA SER A 445 22.14 8.46 16.41
C SER A 445 21.88 7.03 16.89
N ASN A 446 20.90 6.85 17.79
CA ASN A 446 20.37 5.53 18.18
C ASN A 446 19.84 4.71 16.99
N GLN A 447 19.63 5.32 15.82
CA GLN A 447 19.28 4.60 14.59
C GLN A 447 20.50 3.92 13.95
N GLN A 448 21.70 4.47 14.11
CA GLN A 448 22.93 3.89 13.53
C GLN A 448 23.25 2.52 14.16
N SER A 449 22.99 2.36 15.45
CA SER A 449 23.25 1.09 16.17
C SER A 449 22.26 -0.04 15.81
N ARG A 450 21.15 0.26 15.14
CA ARG A 450 20.13 -0.72 14.76
C ARG A 450 20.32 -1.29 13.35
N LEU A 451 21.08 -0.61 12.50
CA LEU A 451 21.32 -1.01 11.12
C LEU A 451 22.48 -1.99 11.03
N ALA A 452 22.41 -2.92 10.07
CA ALA A 452 23.57 -3.73 9.73
C ALA A 452 24.72 -2.82 9.25
N PRO A 453 25.98 -3.08 9.61
CA PRO A 453 27.10 -2.21 9.23
C PRO A 453 27.20 -1.96 7.72
N THR A 454 26.94 -2.98 6.90
CA THR A 454 26.91 -2.87 5.44
C THR A 454 25.82 -1.91 4.95
N GLU A 455 24.61 -2.02 5.48
CA GLU A 455 23.48 -1.17 5.11
C GLU A 455 23.71 0.28 5.54
N LEU A 456 24.21 0.47 6.76
CA LEU A 456 24.55 1.78 7.29
C LEU A 456 25.59 2.49 6.41
N ALA A 457 26.69 1.81 6.06
CA ALA A 457 27.75 2.36 5.24
C ALA A 457 27.26 2.67 3.81
N PHE A 458 26.44 1.79 3.22
CA PHE A 458 25.87 2.00 1.89
C PHE A 458 24.94 3.22 1.84
N VAL A 459 23.97 3.30 2.76
CA VAL A 459 23.02 4.41 2.83
C VAL A 459 23.74 5.72 3.17
N ARG A 460 24.75 5.70 4.04
CA ARG A 460 25.59 6.86 4.33
C ARG A 460 26.33 7.35 3.09
N THR A 461 26.90 6.43 2.31
CA THR A 461 27.62 6.75 1.06
C THR A 461 26.69 7.44 0.06
N HIS A 462 25.50 6.89 -0.15
CA HIS A 462 24.47 7.54 -0.97
C HIS A 462 24.03 8.90 -0.40
N GLY A 463 23.89 9.02 0.93
CA GLY A 463 23.51 10.27 1.59
C GLY A 463 24.54 11.39 1.40
N ILE A 464 25.84 11.06 1.47
CA ILE A 464 26.94 12.01 1.22
C ILE A 464 26.89 12.50 -0.24
N MET A 465 26.81 11.58 -1.20
CA MET A 465 26.73 11.93 -2.63
C MET A 465 25.46 12.73 -2.96
N PHE A 466 24.31 12.35 -2.40
CA PHE A 466 23.03 12.99 -2.67
C PHE A 466 22.94 14.40 -2.08
N SER A 467 23.35 14.56 -0.82
CA SER A 467 23.22 15.84 -0.11
C SER A 467 24.38 16.79 -0.33
N LYS A 468 25.50 16.29 -0.88
CA LYS A 468 26.78 17.02 -1.04
C LYS A 468 27.34 17.54 0.29
N LYS A 469 26.97 16.89 1.41
CA LYS A 469 27.46 17.18 2.76
C LYS A 469 28.46 16.11 3.20
N SER A 470 29.47 16.51 3.98
CA SER A 470 30.50 15.60 4.49
C SER A 470 31.26 14.83 3.39
N THR A 471 31.58 15.51 2.28
CA THR A 471 32.29 14.91 1.14
C THR A 471 33.67 14.37 1.51
N GLU A 472 34.29 14.92 2.57
CA GLU A 472 35.55 14.42 3.13
C GLU A 472 35.46 12.98 3.68
N LYS A 473 34.25 12.50 3.99
CA LYS A 473 34.00 11.13 4.48
C LYS A 473 33.53 10.17 3.40
N LEU A 474 33.45 10.62 2.15
CA LEU A 474 32.90 9.81 1.06
C LEU A 474 33.75 8.55 0.84
N GLU A 475 35.06 8.70 0.64
CA GLU A 475 35.98 7.59 0.39
C GLU A 475 35.98 6.58 1.52
N SER A 476 36.10 7.03 2.78
CA SER A 476 36.09 6.12 3.93
C SER A 476 34.75 5.40 4.10
N SER A 477 33.63 6.04 3.76
CA SER A 477 32.31 5.39 3.78
C SER A 477 32.16 4.34 2.67
N MET A 478 32.70 4.62 1.48
CA MET A 478 32.77 3.63 0.40
C MET A 478 33.63 2.43 0.80
N ASP A 479 34.81 2.68 1.37
CA ASP A 479 35.74 1.64 1.82
C ASP A 479 35.11 0.74 2.89
N GLU A 480 34.41 1.34 3.86
CA GLU A 480 33.68 0.63 4.90
C GLU A 480 32.58 -0.27 4.31
N PHE A 481 31.75 0.28 3.41
CA PHE A 481 30.71 -0.49 2.72
C PHE A 481 31.29 -1.69 1.97
N LEU A 482 32.31 -1.45 1.16
CA LEU A 482 32.93 -2.49 0.32
C LEU A 482 33.64 -3.55 1.15
N GLY A 483 34.28 -3.16 2.26
CA GLY A 483 34.92 -4.09 3.20
C GLY A 483 33.92 -5.04 3.89
N PHE A 484 32.67 -4.61 4.08
CA PHE A 484 31.62 -5.46 4.64
C PHE A 484 30.85 -6.28 3.60
N LEU A 485 30.87 -5.87 2.33
CA LEU A 485 29.96 -6.39 1.30
C LEU A 485 30.14 -7.90 1.04
N ASP A 486 31.37 -8.37 0.82
CA ASP A 486 31.61 -9.80 0.51
C ASP A 486 31.13 -10.73 1.64
N ASN A 487 31.50 -10.40 2.88
CA ASN A 487 31.06 -11.12 4.07
C ASN A 487 29.54 -11.07 4.24
N HIS A 488 28.91 -9.94 3.93
CA HIS A 488 27.47 -9.80 4.01
C HIS A 488 26.75 -10.69 2.99
N ILE A 489 27.24 -10.77 1.75
CA ILE A 489 26.71 -11.70 0.72
C ILE A 489 26.84 -13.14 1.22
N GLY A 490 28.05 -13.54 1.63
CA GLY A 490 28.34 -14.91 2.08
C GLY A 490 27.52 -15.35 3.29
N ARG A 491 27.24 -14.46 4.25
CA ARG A 491 26.42 -14.77 5.44
C ARG A 491 24.91 -14.74 5.15
N SER A 492 24.46 -13.84 4.27
CA SER A 492 23.03 -13.66 3.99
C SER A 492 22.51 -14.70 3.01
N THR A 493 23.36 -15.23 2.11
CA THR A 493 23.01 -16.25 1.12
C THR A 493 21.76 -15.84 0.33
N ARG A 494 20.70 -16.66 0.32
CA ARG A 494 19.43 -16.38 -0.38
C ARG A 494 18.74 -15.11 0.10
N ARG A 495 18.99 -14.64 1.32
CA ARG A 495 18.44 -13.37 1.82
C ARG A 495 19.09 -12.15 1.17
N TRP A 496 20.18 -12.32 0.42
CA TRP A 496 20.83 -11.25 -0.32
C TRP A 496 20.18 -10.97 -1.68
N LEU A 497 19.27 -11.82 -2.18
CA LEU A 497 18.66 -11.64 -3.50
C LEU A 497 17.99 -10.26 -3.64
N GLU A 498 17.17 -9.88 -2.65
CA GLU A 498 16.52 -8.57 -2.61
C GLU A 498 17.48 -7.40 -2.37
N PRO A 499 18.35 -7.45 -1.34
CA PRO A 499 19.39 -6.44 -1.17
C PRO A 499 20.26 -6.25 -2.42
N GLY A 500 20.55 -7.33 -3.15
CA GLY A 500 21.35 -7.33 -4.36
C GLY A 500 20.73 -6.45 -5.45
N TYR A 501 19.48 -6.69 -5.85
CA TYR A 501 18.86 -5.84 -6.86
C TYR A 501 18.60 -4.41 -6.34
N CYS A 502 18.31 -4.22 -5.05
CA CYS A 502 18.14 -2.89 -4.47
C CYS A 502 19.43 -2.06 -4.55
N ILE A 503 20.59 -2.66 -4.22
CA ILE A 503 21.91 -2.03 -4.34
C ILE A 503 22.23 -1.75 -5.82
N GLY A 504 21.98 -2.72 -6.71
CA GLY A 504 22.20 -2.55 -8.14
C GLY A 504 21.40 -1.38 -8.71
N ILE A 505 20.10 -1.31 -8.43
CA ILE A 505 19.22 -0.23 -8.90
C ILE A 505 19.63 1.12 -8.31
N SER A 506 19.95 1.17 -7.01
CA SER A 506 20.41 2.41 -6.36
C SER A 506 21.72 2.92 -6.97
N ASN A 507 22.64 2.02 -7.32
CA ASN A 507 23.88 2.35 -8.03
C ASN A 507 23.59 2.89 -9.45
N CYS A 508 22.67 2.27 -10.20
CA CYS A 508 22.22 2.82 -11.49
C CYS A 508 21.59 4.22 -11.33
N CYS A 509 20.76 4.42 -10.31
CA CYS A 509 20.12 5.70 -10.01
C CYS A 509 21.14 6.81 -9.71
N VAL A 510 22.23 6.53 -8.98
CA VAL A 510 23.27 7.54 -8.73
C VAL A 510 24.11 7.83 -9.98
N ILE A 511 24.37 6.83 -10.84
CA ILE A 511 25.06 7.04 -12.13
C ILE A 511 24.27 8.02 -13.01
N VAL A 512 22.94 7.89 -13.06
CA VAL A 512 22.06 8.84 -13.77
C VAL A 512 21.77 10.13 -12.97
N GLY A 513 22.55 10.39 -11.91
CA GLY A 513 22.49 11.63 -11.13
C GLY A 513 21.21 11.82 -10.31
N TYR A 514 20.55 10.73 -9.91
CA TYR A 514 19.24 10.77 -9.23
C TYR A 514 18.20 11.62 -9.99
N GLY A 515 18.18 11.52 -11.31
CA GLY A 515 17.27 12.29 -12.16
C GLY A 515 17.66 13.76 -12.33
N ASN A 516 18.94 14.13 -12.11
CA ASN A 516 19.44 15.45 -12.44
C ASN A 516 19.51 15.62 -13.97
N GLU A 517 18.81 16.61 -14.51
CA GLU A 517 18.70 16.85 -15.95
C GLU A 517 20.03 17.24 -16.62
N ASN A 518 21.03 17.68 -15.84
CA ASN A 518 22.35 18.01 -16.36
C ASN A 518 23.29 16.78 -16.42
N ASN A 519 22.88 15.63 -15.89
CA ASN A 519 23.71 14.43 -15.88
C ASN A 519 23.86 13.87 -17.31
N PRO A 520 25.10 13.64 -17.79
CA PRO A 520 25.33 13.21 -19.18
C PRO A 520 24.78 11.82 -19.47
N ILE A 521 24.81 10.89 -18.51
CA ILE A 521 24.26 9.53 -18.70
C ILE A 521 22.73 9.60 -18.84
N LEU A 522 22.05 10.40 -18.02
CA LEU A 522 20.60 10.59 -18.14
C LEU A 522 20.22 11.20 -19.50
N ASN A 523 21.00 12.19 -19.97
CA ASN A 523 20.77 12.82 -21.26
C ASN A 523 20.99 11.83 -22.42
N ALA A 524 22.03 11.00 -22.36
CA ALA A 524 22.23 9.93 -23.32
C ALA A 524 21.05 8.94 -23.34
N ILE A 525 20.54 8.50 -22.18
CA ILE A 525 19.35 7.63 -22.11
C ILE A 525 18.13 8.29 -22.76
N ARG A 526 17.91 9.58 -22.54
CA ARG A 526 16.80 10.32 -23.15
C ARG A 526 16.93 10.39 -24.67
N GLN A 527 18.14 10.56 -25.18
CA GLN A 527 18.42 10.59 -26.62
C GLN A 527 18.15 9.22 -27.28
N ILE A 528 18.52 8.10 -26.63
CA ILE A 528 18.22 6.74 -27.11
C ILE A 528 16.70 6.51 -27.30
N ARG A 529 15.86 7.21 -26.53
CA ARG A 529 14.39 7.01 -26.55
C ARG A 529 13.68 7.79 -27.66
N VAL A 530 14.29 8.82 -28.24
CA VAL A 530 13.66 9.63 -29.29
C VAL A 530 14.02 9.03 -30.65
N ASP A 531 13.10 8.26 -31.26
CA ASP A 531 13.27 7.64 -32.59
C ASP A 531 13.04 8.65 -33.77
N GLU A 532 13.08 9.96 -33.52
CA GLU A 532 12.89 11.04 -34.51
C GLU A 532 14.14 11.93 -34.60
N PRO A 533 14.61 12.32 -35.80
CA PRO A 533 15.71 13.26 -35.94
C PRO A 533 15.22 14.67 -35.57
N GLN A 534 15.40 15.06 -34.31
CA GLN A 534 15.14 16.44 -33.91
C GLN A 534 16.36 17.30 -34.22
N ASP A 535 16.27 18.02 -35.32
CA ASP A 535 16.78 19.38 -35.39
C ASP A 535 16.20 20.16 -34.20
N GLN A 536 17.08 20.68 -33.33
CA GLN A 536 16.82 21.57 -32.18
C GLN A 536 16.51 20.94 -30.80
N LEU A 537 17.55 20.42 -30.14
CA LEU A 537 17.75 20.63 -28.71
C LEU A 537 19.21 21.07 -28.46
N MET A 538 19.34 22.33 -28.06
CA MET A 538 20.52 23.04 -27.52
C MET A 538 21.87 22.33 -27.65
N VAL A 539 22.62 22.75 -28.66
CA VAL A 539 24.09 22.75 -28.65
C VAL A 539 24.58 23.43 -27.37
N GLY A 540 25.33 22.69 -26.54
CA GLY A 540 26.38 23.25 -25.68
C GLY A 540 25.96 24.04 -24.44
N SER A 541 25.31 23.41 -23.46
CA SER A 541 25.67 23.74 -22.06
C SER A 541 26.89 22.90 -21.71
N GLU A 542 28.05 23.52 -21.52
CA GLU A 542 29.20 22.83 -20.92
C GLU A 542 28.73 22.13 -19.65
N ILE A 543 28.96 20.81 -19.57
CA ILE A 543 28.63 20.04 -18.36
C ILE A 543 29.53 20.60 -17.27
N ASP A 544 28.94 21.12 -16.21
CA ASP A 544 29.72 21.70 -15.13
C ASP A 544 30.64 20.67 -14.47
N GLU A 545 31.80 21.13 -14.00
CA GLU A 545 32.82 20.28 -13.38
C GLU A 545 32.28 19.52 -12.16
N SER A 546 31.34 20.13 -11.41
CA SER A 546 30.70 19.47 -10.28
C SER A 546 29.91 18.24 -10.70
N THR A 547 29.18 18.28 -11.81
CA THR A 547 28.36 17.19 -12.31
C THR A 547 29.24 16.06 -12.84
N LEU A 548 30.37 16.40 -13.48
CA LEU A 548 31.36 15.41 -13.89
C LEU A 548 32.03 14.73 -12.67
N ASN A 549 32.34 15.49 -11.63
CA ASN A 549 32.86 14.94 -10.38
C ASN A 549 31.83 14.06 -9.66
N ASP A 550 30.56 14.47 -9.63
CA ASP A 550 29.46 13.67 -9.08
C ASP A 550 29.33 12.33 -9.83
N LEU A 551 29.40 12.36 -11.17
CA LEU A 551 29.38 11.16 -12.00
C LEU A 551 30.62 10.27 -11.76
N SER A 552 31.80 10.86 -11.66
CA SER A 552 33.04 10.13 -11.36
C SER A 552 32.94 9.36 -10.04
N ASN A 553 32.42 10.00 -8.98
CA ASN A 553 32.16 9.34 -7.70
C ASN A 553 31.11 8.24 -7.81
N ALA A 554 30.05 8.45 -8.60
CA ALA A 554 29.03 7.44 -8.84
C ALA A 554 29.59 6.19 -9.55
N LEU A 555 30.39 6.39 -10.60
CA LEU A 555 31.08 5.32 -11.33
C LEU A 555 32.07 4.60 -10.44
N LYS A 556 32.82 5.34 -9.61
CA LYS A 556 33.75 4.77 -8.63
C LYS A 556 33.04 3.84 -7.65
N LEU A 557 31.94 4.28 -7.03
CA LEU A 557 31.15 3.42 -6.14
C LEU A 557 30.65 2.17 -6.88
N ALA A 558 30.04 2.35 -8.05
CA ALA A 558 29.47 1.26 -8.83
C ALA A 558 30.53 0.24 -9.23
N ASN A 559 31.64 0.67 -9.84
CA ASN A 559 32.70 -0.21 -10.31
C ASN A 559 33.41 -0.94 -9.16
N ARG A 560 33.60 -0.29 -8.01
CA ARG A 560 34.13 -0.96 -6.83
C ARG A 560 33.15 -1.99 -6.27
N THR A 561 31.85 -1.70 -6.31
CA THR A 561 30.80 -2.66 -5.94
C THR A 561 30.79 -3.86 -6.90
N HIS A 562 30.82 -3.63 -8.21
CA HIS A 562 30.91 -4.66 -9.24
C HIS A 562 32.14 -5.55 -8.99
N ASN A 563 33.29 -4.96 -8.66
CA ASN A 563 34.53 -5.69 -8.38
C ASN A 563 34.41 -6.67 -7.21
N VAL A 564 33.72 -6.30 -6.13
CA VAL A 564 33.50 -7.20 -4.99
C VAL A 564 32.52 -8.30 -5.37
N VAL A 565 31.39 -7.94 -5.97
CA VAL A 565 30.33 -8.90 -6.33
C VAL A 565 30.80 -9.91 -7.38
N LEU A 566 31.47 -9.45 -8.44
CA LEU A 566 31.93 -10.28 -9.56
C LEU A 566 33.08 -11.23 -9.21
N ARG A 567 33.73 -11.08 -8.06
CA ARG A 567 34.74 -12.04 -7.57
C ARG A 567 34.13 -13.25 -6.88
N ARG A 568 32.82 -13.25 -6.62
CA ARG A 568 32.09 -14.40 -6.05
C ARG A 568 31.70 -15.42 -7.13
N PHE A 569 32.72 -15.97 -7.80
CA PHE A 569 32.56 -16.85 -8.96
C PHE A 569 31.56 -17.98 -8.72
N GLY A 570 30.57 -18.11 -9.60
CA GLY A 570 29.53 -19.14 -9.52
C GLY A 570 28.50 -18.98 -8.42
N ASP A 571 28.53 -17.91 -7.60
CA ASP A 571 27.57 -17.70 -6.51
C ASP A 571 26.17 -17.35 -7.09
N PRO A 572 25.14 -18.20 -6.93
CA PRO A 572 23.81 -17.89 -7.47
C PRO A 572 23.14 -16.72 -6.75
N ASN A 573 23.58 -16.38 -5.53
CA ASN A 573 22.97 -15.29 -4.77
C ASN A 573 23.25 -13.93 -5.42
N ILE A 574 24.29 -13.81 -6.25
CA ILE A 574 24.62 -12.53 -6.90
C ILE A 574 23.84 -12.25 -8.18
N LEU A 575 23.09 -13.25 -8.67
CA LEU A 575 22.40 -13.18 -9.97
C LEU A 575 21.44 -11.97 -10.11
N PRO A 576 20.64 -11.56 -9.09
CA PRO A 576 19.72 -10.43 -9.26
C PRO A 576 20.46 -9.11 -9.45
N TYR A 577 21.57 -8.93 -8.73
CA TYR A 577 22.45 -7.77 -8.91
C TYR A 577 23.05 -7.76 -10.32
N LEU A 578 23.55 -8.91 -10.79
CA LEU A 578 24.11 -9.01 -12.15
C LEU A 578 23.07 -8.73 -13.24
N HIS A 579 21.84 -9.24 -13.08
CA HIS A 579 20.78 -8.98 -14.03
C HIS A 579 20.44 -7.49 -14.11
N VAL A 580 20.30 -6.80 -12.98
CA VAL A 580 20.10 -5.34 -12.95
C VAL A 580 21.25 -4.60 -13.64
N THR A 581 22.50 -4.89 -13.24
CA THR A 581 23.69 -4.24 -13.80
C THR A 581 23.79 -4.46 -15.30
N LEU A 582 23.66 -5.71 -15.77
CA LEU A 582 23.81 -6.02 -17.19
C LEU A 582 22.64 -5.48 -18.02
N ALA A 583 21.42 -5.39 -17.47
CA ALA A 583 20.30 -4.74 -18.15
C ALA A 583 20.58 -3.25 -18.37
N PHE A 584 21.14 -2.57 -17.36
CA PHE A 584 21.56 -1.17 -17.46
C PHE A 584 22.68 -0.98 -18.49
N ILE A 585 23.74 -1.79 -18.42
CA ILE A 585 24.86 -1.74 -19.38
C ILE A 585 24.41 -2.07 -20.80
N TYR A 586 23.54 -3.07 -20.96
CA TYR A 586 23.00 -3.43 -22.27
C TYR A 586 22.21 -2.27 -22.89
N HIS A 587 21.37 -1.58 -22.12
CA HIS A 587 20.68 -0.39 -22.62
C HIS A 587 21.67 0.70 -23.07
N LEU A 588 22.67 1.00 -22.24
CA LEU A 588 23.66 2.03 -22.52
C LEU A 588 24.64 1.67 -23.64
N SER A 589 24.81 0.38 -23.93
CA SER A 589 25.66 -0.11 -25.04
C SER A 589 25.26 0.46 -26.42
N SER A 590 24.03 0.98 -26.53
CA SER A 590 23.53 1.63 -27.75
C SER A 590 23.90 3.12 -27.87
N SER A 591 24.51 3.73 -26.85
CA SER A 591 25.01 5.12 -26.89
C SER A 591 26.53 5.15 -26.68
N PRO A 592 27.30 5.51 -27.73
CA PRO A 592 28.74 5.74 -27.60
C PRO A 592 29.09 6.79 -26.53
N GLU A 593 28.27 7.83 -26.37
CA GLU A 593 28.47 8.92 -25.41
C GLU A 593 28.40 8.41 -23.97
N ALA A 594 27.39 7.61 -23.64
CA ALA A 594 27.29 7.00 -22.31
C ALA A 594 28.44 6.01 -22.07
N MET A 595 28.75 5.18 -23.07
CA MET A 595 29.80 4.18 -22.96
C MET A 595 31.20 4.78 -22.86
N ALA A 596 31.43 6.00 -23.35
CA ALA A 596 32.69 6.72 -23.16
C ALA A 596 33.04 6.94 -21.68
N TYR A 597 32.03 7.11 -20.82
CA TYR A 597 32.22 7.23 -19.37
C TYR A 597 32.27 5.87 -18.66
N LEU A 598 31.43 4.93 -19.05
CA LEU A 598 31.25 3.65 -18.34
C LEU A 598 32.28 2.60 -18.72
N ALA A 599 32.56 2.45 -20.01
CA ALA A 599 33.36 1.35 -20.53
C ALA A 599 34.80 1.29 -20.02
N PRO A 600 35.54 2.42 -19.80
CA PRO A 600 36.94 2.36 -19.38
C PRO A 600 37.16 1.63 -18.06
N ASP A 601 36.30 1.88 -17.06
CA ASP A 601 36.48 1.38 -15.69
C ASP A 601 35.56 0.20 -15.35
N PHE A 602 34.60 -0.13 -16.23
CA PHE A 602 33.72 -1.27 -16.01
C PHE A 602 34.54 -2.57 -16.02
N PRO A 603 34.32 -3.50 -15.06
CA PRO A 603 35.15 -4.70 -14.91
C PRO A 603 34.79 -5.80 -15.93
N TRP A 604 35.05 -5.54 -17.22
CA TRP A 604 34.72 -6.43 -18.34
C TRP A 604 35.34 -7.82 -18.18
N LYS A 605 36.63 -7.90 -17.83
CA LYS A 605 37.31 -9.20 -17.66
C LYS A 605 36.69 -10.05 -16.56
N LEU A 606 36.40 -9.45 -15.39
CA LEU A 606 35.69 -10.15 -14.30
C LEU A 606 34.28 -10.55 -14.73
N THR A 607 33.59 -9.71 -15.50
CA THR A 607 32.27 -10.02 -16.05
C THR A 607 32.33 -11.25 -16.95
N ALA A 608 33.28 -11.32 -17.89
CA ALA A 608 33.47 -12.49 -18.75
C ALA A 608 33.78 -13.76 -17.95
N VAL A 609 34.68 -13.67 -16.96
CA VAL A 609 35.01 -14.82 -16.07
C VAL A 609 33.77 -15.28 -15.29
N MET A 610 33.00 -14.35 -14.73
CA MET A 610 31.77 -14.68 -14.01
C MET A 610 30.73 -15.34 -14.92
N LEU A 611 30.48 -14.78 -16.12
CA LEU A 611 29.55 -15.38 -17.09
C LEU A 611 29.99 -16.80 -17.48
N ASN A 612 31.30 -17.03 -17.65
CA ASN A 612 31.86 -18.35 -17.92
C ASN A 612 31.64 -19.34 -16.76
N THR A 613 31.54 -18.88 -15.52
CA THR A 613 31.22 -19.79 -14.40
C THR A 613 29.77 -20.29 -14.47
N PHE A 614 28.85 -19.46 -14.93
CA PHE A 614 27.44 -19.83 -15.07
C PHE A 614 27.17 -20.66 -16.33
N ILE A 615 27.81 -20.32 -17.46
CA ILE A 615 27.57 -21.01 -18.73
C ILE A 615 28.00 -22.48 -18.70
N ARG A 616 29.02 -22.84 -17.91
CA ARG A 616 29.46 -24.23 -17.72
C ARG A 616 28.35 -25.16 -17.24
N SER A 617 27.42 -24.63 -16.43
CA SER A 617 26.27 -25.38 -15.92
C SER A 617 25.07 -25.39 -16.87
N PHE A 618 25.14 -24.70 -18.01
CA PHE A 618 24.02 -24.46 -18.91
C PHE A 618 24.08 -25.41 -20.12
N HIS A 619 23.01 -26.20 -20.33
CA HIS A 619 23.04 -27.28 -21.33
C HIS A 619 22.50 -26.88 -22.70
N SER A 620 21.73 -25.78 -22.80
CA SER A 620 21.06 -25.37 -24.04
C SER A 620 21.29 -23.89 -24.35
N HIS A 621 22.23 -23.60 -25.25
CA HIS A 621 22.68 -22.23 -25.55
C HIS A 621 21.77 -21.45 -26.53
N SER A 622 20.88 -22.13 -27.25
CA SER A 622 20.04 -21.52 -28.30
C SER A 622 19.17 -20.35 -27.82
N ARG A 623 18.69 -20.40 -26.57
CA ARG A 623 17.85 -19.34 -25.98
C ARG A 623 18.66 -18.11 -25.57
N ILE A 624 19.87 -18.29 -25.04
CA ILE A 624 20.73 -17.16 -24.64
C ILE A 624 21.38 -16.48 -25.86
N GLU A 625 21.59 -17.22 -26.94
CA GLU A 625 22.12 -16.70 -28.22
C GLU A 625 21.02 -16.05 -29.09
N SER A 626 19.76 -16.19 -28.70
CA SER A 626 18.63 -15.62 -29.42
C SER A 626 18.61 -14.09 -29.36
N GLN A 627 18.01 -13.46 -30.37
CA GLN A 627 17.64 -12.05 -30.31
C GLN A 627 16.36 -11.81 -29.50
N ARG A 628 15.58 -12.87 -29.23
CA ARG A 628 14.34 -12.79 -28.45
C ARG A 628 14.65 -12.88 -26.97
N PHE A 629 13.91 -12.10 -26.19
CA PHE A 629 13.97 -12.13 -24.74
C PHE A 629 13.69 -13.55 -24.18
N PRO A 630 14.51 -14.08 -23.25
CA PRO A 630 14.31 -15.41 -22.70
C PRO A 630 13.04 -15.47 -21.86
N GLN A 631 12.04 -16.18 -22.37
CA GLN A 631 10.78 -16.44 -21.67
C GLN A 631 10.20 -17.81 -22.03
N SER A 632 9.29 -18.30 -21.20
CA SER A 632 8.47 -19.48 -21.52
C SER A 632 7.47 -19.14 -22.64
N GLU A 633 7.30 -20.06 -23.58
CA GLU A 633 6.25 -19.94 -24.61
C GLU A 633 4.85 -20.03 -23.99
N ASN A 634 4.71 -20.78 -22.88
CA ASN A 634 3.46 -20.87 -22.15
C ASN A 634 3.25 -19.61 -21.29
N VAL A 635 2.36 -18.72 -21.76
CA VAL A 635 2.00 -17.46 -21.09
C VAL A 635 1.57 -17.67 -19.64
N GLN A 636 0.86 -18.76 -19.32
CA GLN A 636 0.38 -19.02 -17.95
C GLN A 636 1.50 -19.31 -16.94
N VAL A 637 2.65 -19.79 -17.43
CA VAL A 637 3.82 -20.12 -16.61
C VAL A 637 4.82 -18.96 -16.60
N ARG A 638 4.61 -17.91 -17.42
CA ARG A 638 5.46 -16.72 -17.38
C ARG A 638 5.29 -16.03 -16.04
N ARG A 639 6.40 -15.90 -15.33
CA ARG A 639 6.47 -15.24 -14.05
C ARG A 639 7.67 -14.29 -14.08
N PRO A 640 7.45 -12.97 -14.13
CA PRO A 640 8.53 -12.01 -13.98
C PRO A 640 9.28 -12.23 -12.67
N LEU A 641 10.59 -12.00 -12.70
CA LEU A 641 11.43 -12.08 -11.51
C LEU A 641 11.12 -10.89 -10.58
N PRO A 642 11.38 -11.01 -9.25
CA PRO A 642 11.22 -9.89 -8.32
C PRO A 642 11.93 -8.61 -8.80
N GLU A 643 13.14 -8.73 -9.35
CA GLU A 643 13.89 -7.62 -9.90
C GLU A 643 13.34 -7.08 -11.23
N ASP A 644 12.57 -7.87 -12.00
CA ASP A 644 11.86 -7.37 -13.18
C ASP A 644 10.83 -6.31 -12.75
N TYR A 645 10.04 -6.61 -11.72
CA TYR A 645 9.10 -5.66 -11.11
C TYR A 645 9.84 -4.47 -10.50
N ALA A 646 10.96 -4.72 -9.81
CA ALA A 646 11.76 -3.66 -9.19
C ALA A 646 12.32 -2.67 -10.22
N MET A 647 12.73 -3.14 -11.41
CA MET A 647 13.24 -2.28 -12.49
C MET A 647 12.12 -1.61 -13.31
N ARG A 648 10.92 -2.18 -13.37
CA ARG A 648 9.81 -1.69 -14.19
C ARG A 648 9.57 -0.19 -13.99
N GLY A 649 9.46 0.53 -15.11
CA GLY A 649 9.25 1.99 -15.15
C GLY A 649 10.52 2.85 -15.12
N LEU A 650 11.70 2.27 -14.87
CA LEU A 650 12.97 2.96 -15.03
C LEU A 650 13.28 3.19 -16.52
N LEU A 651 13.92 4.31 -16.83
CA LEU A 651 14.12 4.76 -18.22
C LEU A 651 14.93 3.78 -19.08
N TRP A 652 15.83 3.00 -18.48
CA TRP A 652 16.73 2.08 -19.18
C TRP A 652 16.15 0.67 -19.40
N VAL A 653 14.91 0.41 -18.95
CA VAL A 653 14.25 -0.89 -19.20
C VAL A 653 13.02 -0.80 -20.12
N ASP A 654 12.73 0.39 -20.66
CA ASP A 654 11.55 0.67 -21.49
C ASP A 654 11.46 -0.25 -22.72
N LYS A 655 12.60 -0.51 -23.39
CA LYS A 655 12.72 -1.41 -24.55
C LYS A 655 13.29 -2.80 -24.20
N TYR A 656 13.46 -3.12 -22.92
CA TYR A 656 14.09 -4.38 -22.48
C TYR A 656 13.09 -5.52 -22.31
N PHE A 657 11.97 -5.25 -21.64
CA PHE A 657 10.92 -6.24 -21.40
C PHE A 657 9.93 -6.33 -22.57
N PRO A 658 9.44 -7.53 -22.92
CA PRO A 658 8.29 -7.67 -23.81
C PRO A 658 7.06 -6.90 -23.30
N ALA A 659 6.24 -6.37 -24.21
CA ALA A 659 5.07 -5.56 -23.84
C ALA A 659 4.05 -6.30 -22.97
N ASP A 660 3.93 -7.63 -23.13
CA ASP A 660 3.04 -8.51 -22.39
C ASP A 660 3.71 -9.18 -21.16
N TRP A 661 4.95 -8.80 -20.82
CA TRP A 661 5.73 -9.47 -19.78
C TRP A 661 5.07 -9.40 -18.39
N PHE A 662 4.45 -8.27 -18.09
CA PHE A 662 3.80 -8.00 -16.80
C PHE A 662 2.27 -8.15 -16.84
N SER A 663 1.72 -8.81 -17.87
CA SER A 663 0.27 -8.92 -18.09
C SER A 663 -0.37 -10.18 -17.47
N ASN A 664 0.38 -10.96 -16.69
CA ASN A 664 -0.17 -12.16 -16.05
C ASN A 664 -0.95 -11.80 -14.77
N ASP A 665 -2.25 -11.59 -14.93
CA ASP A 665 -3.18 -11.23 -13.84
C ASP A 665 -3.38 -12.35 -12.80
N ASN A 666 -2.83 -13.55 -13.01
CA ASN A 666 -2.93 -14.66 -12.05
C ASN A 666 -1.88 -14.59 -10.93
N ILE A 667 -0.91 -13.68 -11.01
CA ILE A 667 0.13 -13.52 -9.98
C ILE A 667 -0.37 -12.48 -8.98
N ASP A 668 -0.70 -12.92 -7.78
CA ASP A 668 -1.06 -12.04 -6.69
C ASP A 668 0.13 -11.14 -6.28
N ASP A 669 -0.14 -9.98 -5.70
CA ASP A 669 0.88 -9.02 -5.27
C ASP A 669 1.89 -9.63 -4.30
N ASP A 670 1.41 -10.48 -3.38
CA ASP A 670 2.25 -11.21 -2.42
C ASP A 670 3.14 -12.26 -3.10
N GLU A 671 2.71 -12.80 -4.25
CA GLU A 671 3.49 -13.78 -5.01
C GLU A 671 4.61 -13.14 -5.83
N LYS A 672 4.53 -11.85 -6.18
CA LYS A 672 5.53 -11.18 -7.03
C LYS A 672 6.96 -11.25 -6.47
N TYR A 673 7.08 -11.19 -5.14
CA TYR A 673 8.35 -11.19 -4.43
C TYR A 673 8.67 -12.55 -3.77
N PHE A 674 7.84 -13.57 -4.01
CA PHE A 674 8.03 -14.90 -3.44
C PHE A 674 9.00 -15.74 -4.29
N GLU A 675 10.22 -15.94 -3.79
CA GLU A 675 11.28 -16.68 -4.50
C GLU A 675 10.98 -18.19 -4.60
N VAL A 676 10.95 -18.73 -5.83
CA VAL A 676 10.82 -20.18 -6.10
C VAL A 676 12.08 -20.74 -6.75
N ALA A 677 12.27 -22.06 -6.71
CA ALA A 677 13.50 -22.70 -7.17
C ALA A 677 13.80 -22.48 -8.67
N SER A 678 12.76 -22.40 -9.53
CA SER A 678 12.95 -22.18 -10.98
C SER A 678 13.56 -20.81 -11.30
N MET A 679 13.27 -19.80 -10.48
CA MET A 679 13.73 -18.43 -10.71
C MET A 679 15.25 -18.31 -10.74
N SER A 680 15.98 -19.16 -10.00
CA SER A 680 17.45 -19.16 -10.04
C SER A 680 17.99 -19.51 -11.43
N GLU A 681 17.39 -20.47 -12.12
CA GLU A 681 17.81 -20.87 -13.47
C GLU A 681 17.33 -19.87 -14.53
N GLU A 682 16.11 -19.35 -14.39
CA GLU A 682 15.59 -18.29 -15.27
C GLU A 682 16.45 -17.02 -15.21
N ARG A 683 16.91 -16.66 -14.02
CA ARG A 683 17.80 -15.52 -13.78
C ARG A 683 19.20 -15.75 -14.35
N LYS A 684 19.75 -16.96 -14.20
CA LYS A 684 21.01 -17.35 -14.83
C LYS A 684 20.92 -17.25 -16.34
N GLU A 685 19.84 -17.76 -16.94
CA GLU A 685 19.57 -17.63 -18.37
C GLU A 685 19.50 -16.16 -18.80
N ARG A 686 18.83 -15.29 -18.02
CA ARG A 686 18.70 -13.87 -18.33
C ARG A 686 20.04 -13.14 -18.29
N VAL A 687 20.88 -13.44 -17.31
CA VAL A 687 22.25 -12.89 -17.17
C VAL A 687 23.12 -13.30 -18.36
N LEU A 688 23.10 -14.57 -18.75
CA LEU A 688 23.84 -15.08 -19.90
C LEU A 688 23.36 -14.46 -21.22
N TYR A 689 22.04 -14.38 -21.41
CA TYR A 689 21.42 -13.70 -22.55
C TYR A 689 21.90 -12.25 -22.67
N LEU A 690 21.86 -11.48 -21.58
CA LEU A 690 22.36 -10.10 -21.58
C LEU A 690 23.86 -10.03 -21.93
N GLY A 691 24.66 -10.97 -21.44
CA GLY A 691 26.06 -11.13 -21.83
C GLY A 691 26.22 -11.31 -23.35
N CYS A 692 25.46 -12.23 -23.96
CA CYS A 692 25.47 -12.44 -25.41
C CYS A 692 25.00 -11.19 -26.18
N ARG A 693 23.96 -10.50 -25.69
CA ARG A 693 23.43 -9.28 -26.31
C ARG A 693 24.42 -8.11 -26.28
N ILE A 694 25.19 -7.97 -25.19
CA ILE A 694 26.27 -6.99 -25.10
C ILE A 694 27.43 -7.39 -26.04
N ALA A 695 27.79 -8.68 -26.07
CA ALA A 695 28.85 -9.16 -26.96
C ALA A 695 28.52 -8.97 -28.45
N ALA A 696 27.24 -9.00 -28.82
CA ALA A 696 26.77 -8.74 -30.17
C ALA A 696 26.95 -7.27 -30.65
N GLN A 697 27.35 -6.34 -29.76
CA GLN A 697 27.66 -4.94 -30.10
C GLN A 697 29.09 -4.82 -30.66
N ASP A 698 29.37 -5.53 -31.75
CA ASP A 698 30.67 -5.60 -32.45
C ASP A 698 31.85 -6.16 -31.62
N GLY A 699 31.60 -6.81 -30.48
CA GLY A 699 32.68 -7.31 -29.62
C GLY A 699 33.55 -6.21 -28.99
N LYS A 700 33.04 -4.97 -28.90
CA LYS A 700 33.81 -3.79 -28.41
C LYS A 700 34.27 -3.92 -26.96
N TRP A 701 33.54 -4.69 -26.15
CA TRP A 701 33.77 -4.80 -24.71
C TRP A 701 33.85 -6.27 -24.29
N LEU A 702 32.70 -6.97 -24.38
CA LEU A 702 32.58 -8.41 -24.25
C LEU A 702 32.61 -9.04 -25.63
N CYS A 703 33.18 -10.24 -25.70
CA CYS A 703 33.15 -11.11 -26.88
C CYS A 703 32.51 -12.43 -26.46
N TYR A 704 31.83 -13.11 -27.39
CA TYR A 704 31.25 -14.42 -27.16
C TYR A 704 31.51 -15.31 -28.37
N ASP A 705 32.10 -16.48 -28.15
CA ASP A 705 32.30 -17.49 -29.18
C ASP A 705 31.22 -18.57 -29.09
N SER A 706 30.35 -18.62 -30.10
CA SER A 706 29.26 -19.59 -30.19
C SER A 706 29.73 -21.04 -30.40
N ASN A 707 30.98 -21.27 -30.81
CA ASN A 707 31.50 -22.64 -30.98
C ASN A 707 32.01 -23.23 -29.66
N SER A 708 32.77 -22.45 -28.90
CA SER A 708 33.30 -22.88 -27.61
C SER A 708 32.37 -22.58 -26.43
N HIS A 709 31.31 -21.78 -26.66
CA HIS A 709 30.43 -21.24 -25.63
C HIS A 709 31.21 -20.55 -24.51
N GLN A 710 32.11 -19.65 -24.89
CA GLN A 710 32.93 -18.89 -23.95
C GLN A 710 32.83 -17.39 -24.18
N PHE A 711 32.75 -16.67 -23.07
CA PHE A 711 32.91 -15.22 -23.03
C PHE A 711 34.39 -14.86 -22.92
N SER A 712 34.79 -13.83 -23.65
CA SER A 712 36.07 -13.17 -23.54
C SER A 712 35.86 -11.65 -23.61
N VAL A 713 36.93 -10.89 -23.72
CA VAL A 713 36.89 -9.44 -23.81
C VAL A 713 37.74 -8.97 -24.98
N SER A 714 37.47 -7.76 -25.46
CA SER A 714 38.36 -7.12 -26.43
C SER A 714 39.77 -6.92 -25.82
N PRO A 715 40.85 -6.89 -26.63
CA PRO A 715 42.22 -6.85 -26.13
C PRO A 715 42.53 -5.72 -25.14
N GLN A 716 41.89 -4.56 -25.29
CA GLN A 716 42.10 -3.41 -24.41
C GLN A 716 41.58 -3.61 -22.97
N TYR A 717 40.67 -4.58 -22.77
CA TYR A 717 40.14 -4.94 -21.45
C TYR A 717 40.65 -6.30 -20.97
N ASP A 718 41.53 -6.95 -21.75
CA ASP A 718 42.11 -8.24 -21.38
C ASP A 718 43.27 -8.05 -20.40
N ILE A 719 42.91 -7.81 -19.14
CA ILE A 719 43.86 -7.63 -18.05
C ILE A 719 44.06 -8.93 -17.28
N GLU A 720 45.25 -9.10 -16.70
CA GLU A 720 45.50 -10.16 -15.71
C GLU A 720 44.72 -9.85 -14.43
N LEU A 721 43.99 -10.84 -13.93
CA LEU A 721 43.30 -10.75 -12.65
C LEU A 721 44.21 -11.35 -11.56
N ASP A 722 44.36 -10.64 -10.44
CA ASP A 722 45.10 -11.17 -9.29
C ASP A 722 44.54 -12.53 -8.86
N THR A 723 45.36 -13.56 -8.99
CA THR A 723 45.00 -14.99 -9.05
C THR A 723 44.63 -15.62 -7.70
N VAL A 724 44.58 -14.87 -6.61
CA VAL A 724 44.30 -15.41 -5.26
C VAL A 724 42.88 -15.98 -5.13
N ALA A 725 41.95 -15.65 -6.04
CA ALA A 725 40.56 -16.11 -6.01
C ALA A 725 40.20 -17.23 -7.01
N LEU A 726 41.09 -17.62 -7.94
CA LEU A 726 40.77 -18.62 -8.98
C LEU A 726 41.03 -20.08 -8.54
N SER A 727 41.79 -20.28 -7.46
CA SER A 727 42.23 -21.61 -6.99
C SER A 727 41.18 -22.39 -6.17
N SER A 728 40.07 -21.76 -5.79
CA SER A 728 38.98 -22.43 -5.06
C SER A 728 38.03 -23.21 -5.97
N VAL A 729 38.03 -22.94 -7.28
CA VAL A 729 37.20 -23.65 -8.26
C VAL A 729 37.83 -24.99 -8.66
N ASP A 730 39.17 -25.06 -8.73
CA ASP A 730 39.89 -26.27 -9.14
C ASP A 730 40.04 -27.32 -8.02
N SER A 731 39.79 -26.94 -6.77
CA SER A 731 39.98 -27.80 -5.59
C SER A 731 38.72 -28.53 -5.13
N THR A 732 37.54 -28.19 -5.67
CA THR A 732 36.27 -28.88 -5.36
C THR A 732 35.99 -30.08 -6.29
N GLU A 733 36.68 -30.20 -7.44
CA GLU A 733 36.48 -31.32 -8.39
C GLU A 733 37.49 -32.48 -8.26
N ARG A 734 38.49 -32.39 -7.36
CA ARG A 734 39.38 -33.53 -7.06
C ARG A 734 38.90 -34.40 -5.88
N GLY A 735 37.68 -34.16 -5.39
CA GLY A 735 37.12 -34.84 -4.23
C GLY A 735 35.61 -35.02 -4.29
N ALA A 736 35.08 -35.46 -5.43
CA ALA A 736 33.73 -35.99 -5.58
C ALA A 736 33.74 -37.24 -6.45
#